data_AF-A0A5C7FS95-F1
#
_entry.id   AF-A0A5C7FS95-F1
#
_cell.length_a   1.000
_cell.length_b   1.000
_cell.length_c   1.000
_cell.angle_alpha   90.00
_cell.angle_beta   90.00
_cell.angle_gamma   90.00
#
_symmetry.space_group_name_H-M   'P 1'
#
loop_
_entity.id
_entity.type
_entity.pdbx_description
1 polymer ?
#
loop_
_entity_poly.entity_id
_entity_poly.type
_entity_poly.pdbx_seq_one_letter_code
_entity_poly.pdbx_strand_id
1 'polypeptide(L)'
;MLYDADALNPGYSSASPKCGSNITPSGPTSSPLSRGPRKEQEANPVEVAHQARSIAQQKDPRKKLLSSRRNQDFNNSAQRFAAELFDLFATVNHECKICFVMGRTDIPTCSSNTTPATSPLSRGPRSERKTGHVEAAHRARSTAQQKGPGENETPKGVDDLIEAHGHQPVASDLLKFNLSPSLQESRFFAGFTLSKSSFRHKLNRLFLKKNYREWAEFHTKANFNELAKGFFYQNARYRALSTGDLLDNTITYELITDPFRVEVPTIKLNINRYLQEQYRAISAILATHQSVALEAPTGSGKTTFIIKYARRTRQPLVIAVPTINLARQIAHQHKGYALTGNFNHNKVQVSNEADLIVCTYDTIHQVPHLFLRLLVIDEAHNLVNQYGQVYRGYKPFRAETLRKCAALIPEAKKTVLLSGTMSPLLCQTLKAQLVTVSRNQNPNVRVFDIEADGTNNEALARSLITHLAEIFPRPRRGQTSLTPGEARAEGTSRTRGYAATHETSERSTKSAPQGKLHVVFWNNTDQLTAVKELVVQLGYLRKDQIATISRSHYNRGEADALDDIISRQKIKPSIKLLFCTCLISEGVNIKNRNVGRIFTVGLRDEDTFRQFIARFRKMKVVNVFSILPTERNLLPDFFPFADEELINNLELAELQARQLRRSKKRWQNEYPAEDLPFITNIEQSNNYQYRNHLLNLAYQHDKEWIPDPLHVLAAIHGRKVASANNCYFYTRLRAVGFTILRVKNKPSADPVKDAVSKAGQTQKEERKAFHKALIEDLLHHPAPVINALFLWYAEQGNRHGRANLQQLTPKLLDNVQGATGAQYLSQHRRRWDEKARTHILRYCRLFALGVTDKEHFLNLSPAEFNHQFRAAKFHFEQQLFNDPKTRKLMKSEHKEEVRIKKHIAQHLALNLQNTNSGTEENKGANAGAKMVGRALVERLKPLLLVSKKPLLPARSARPPLIAKKRRLSEPEGLIDLLGLSPARAINLVRNITHCTVEGSGRYRTITIHAAFTNDNPPPLAAAANNLLADPAKILPLLAA
;
A
#
# COMPACT_ATOMS: atom_id res chain seq x y z
N MET A 1 -54.47 -6.36 -37.34
CA MET A 1 -55.39 -7.27 -36.63
C MET A 1 -55.38 -6.92 -35.16
N LEU A 2 -56.49 -6.71 -34.46
CA LEU A 2 -57.82 -6.24 -34.91
C LEU A 2 -58.59 -5.92 -33.62
N TYR A 3 -58.90 -4.66 -33.36
CA TYR A 3 -60.00 -4.19 -32.51
C TYR A 3 -60.11 -2.67 -32.67
N ASP A 4 -61.33 -2.20 -32.88
CA ASP A 4 -61.61 -0.83 -33.33
C ASP A 4 -61.96 0.13 -32.19
N ALA A 5 -61.87 1.43 -32.49
CA ALA A 5 -62.87 2.48 -32.20
C ALA A 5 -62.22 3.87 -32.08
N ASP A 6 -62.63 4.78 -32.96
CA ASP A 6 -63.09 6.17 -32.72
C ASP A 6 -62.55 7.04 -31.57
N ALA A 7 -62.51 8.38 -31.64
CA ALA A 7 -62.51 9.38 -32.73
C ALA A 7 -62.42 10.78 -32.07
N LEU A 8 -62.44 11.84 -32.90
CA LEU A 8 -62.77 13.25 -32.57
C LEU A 8 -61.74 14.17 -31.84
N ASN A 9 -61.44 15.24 -32.58
CA ASN A 9 -60.92 16.57 -32.23
C ASN A 9 -62.07 17.48 -31.67
N PRO A 10 -61.94 18.82 -31.49
CA PRO A 10 -60.79 19.75 -31.35
C PRO A 10 -60.93 20.73 -30.13
N GLY A 11 -60.10 21.79 -30.02
CA GLY A 11 -60.52 22.99 -29.24
C GLY A 11 -59.48 24.07 -28.81
N TYR A 12 -59.60 25.24 -29.45
CA TYR A 12 -59.33 26.65 -29.02
C TYR A 12 -59.46 27.01 -27.50
N SER A 13 -58.97 28.15 -26.93
CA SER A 13 -58.25 29.36 -27.43
C SER A 13 -57.60 30.20 -26.30
N SER A 14 -56.87 31.28 -26.68
CA SER A 14 -56.62 32.52 -25.89
C SER A 14 -55.62 32.42 -24.70
N ALA A 15 -54.99 33.50 -24.20
CA ALA A 15 -55.03 34.92 -24.58
C ALA A 15 -53.63 35.59 -24.42
N SER A 16 -53.46 36.80 -24.95
CA SER A 16 -52.34 37.71 -24.67
C SER A 16 -52.86 39.03 -24.08
N PRO A 17 -52.01 39.84 -23.45
CA PRO A 17 -51.88 41.23 -23.93
C PRO A 17 -50.42 41.71 -24.03
N LYS A 18 -50.24 42.92 -24.58
CA LYS A 18 -48.95 43.56 -24.91
C LYS A 18 -48.73 44.85 -24.08
N CYS A 19 -47.46 45.18 -23.85
CA CYS A 19 -46.79 46.50 -23.99
C CYS A 19 -45.28 46.20 -24.12
N GLY A 20 -44.42 46.97 -24.81
CA GLY A 20 -44.45 48.39 -25.18
C GLY A 20 -43.45 49.13 -24.27
N SER A 21 -42.39 49.82 -24.75
CA SER A 21 -41.97 50.13 -26.13
C SER A 21 -40.44 50.43 -26.23
N ASN A 22 -39.92 50.45 -27.47
CA ASN A 22 -38.78 51.18 -28.09
C ASN A 22 -37.68 51.83 -27.19
N ILE A 23 -36.40 51.87 -27.58
CA ILE A 23 -35.82 52.76 -28.63
C ILE A 23 -34.53 52.18 -29.25
N THR A 24 -34.22 52.59 -30.50
CA THR A 24 -33.06 52.23 -31.37
C THR A 24 -32.14 53.48 -31.60
N PRO A 25 -31.12 53.58 -32.50
CA PRO A 25 -30.55 52.64 -33.50
C PRO A 25 -28.98 52.60 -33.57
N SER A 26 -28.40 51.94 -34.59
CA SER A 26 -27.10 52.17 -35.30
C SER A 26 -25.79 52.46 -34.51
N GLY A 27 -24.59 51.92 -34.81
CA GLY A 27 -24.05 51.19 -35.99
C GLY A 27 -23.43 52.13 -37.05
N PRO A 28 -22.45 51.72 -37.90
CA PRO A 28 -21.63 50.49 -37.88
C PRO A 28 -20.14 50.67 -38.36
N THR A 29 -19.45 49.55 -38.63
CA THR A 29 -18.34 49.34 -39.62
C THR A 29 -16.91 49.89 -39.47
N SER A 30 -15.99 49.04 -39.99
CA SER A 30 -14.69 49.32 -40.67
C SER A 30 -13.35 49.12 -39.93
N SER A 31 -12.39 48.64 -40.72
CA SER A 31 -10.93 48.45 -40.51
C SER A 31 -10.24 49.12 -41.73
N PRO A 32 -8.90 49.11 -41.98
CA PRO A 32 -7.81 48.33 -41.37
C PRO A 32 -6.42 49.03 -41.26
N LEU A 33 -5.36 48.25 -40.95
CA LEU A 33 -3.93 48.41 -41.33
C LEU A 33 -3.13 49.70 -41.00
N SER A 34 -2.02 49.57 -40.25
CA SER A 34 -0.62 49.74 -40.76
C SER A 34 0.45 49.97 -39.65
N ARG A 35 1.61 49.27 -39.78
CA ARG A 35 3.01 49.52 -39.32
C ARG A 35 3.33 50.23 -37.96
N GLY A 36 4.34 49.70 -37.24
CA GLY A 36 5.01 50.33 -36.06
C GLY A 36 6.19 51.24 -36.46
N PRO A 37 7.27 51.43 -35.64
CA PRO A 37 7.77 50.61 -34.51
C PRO A 37 8.31 51.41 -33.28
N ARG A 38 9.10 50.75 -32.39
CA ARG A 38 9.89 51.29 -31.24
C ARG A 38 9.06 51.85 -30.06
N LYS A 39 9.61 52.07 -28.84
CA LYS A 39 10.65 51.43 -27.98
C LYS A 39 10.60 52.18 -26.62
N GLU A 40 11.15 51.63 -25.52
CA GLU A 40 11.24 52.30 -24.19
C GLU A 40 9.86 52.62 -23.55
N GLN A 41 9.68 53.02 -22.28
CA GLN A 41 10.38 52.66 -21.04
C GLN A 41 9.36 52.61 -19.86
N GLU A 42 9.86 52.57 -18.62
CA GLU A 42 9.18 52.47 -17.33
C GLU A 42 7.92 53.34 -17.11
N ALA A 43 6.88 52.79 -16.46
CA ALA A 43 6.20 53.38 -15.29
C ALA A 43 5.11 52.46 -14.70
N ASN A 44 5.01 52.42 -13.36
CA ASN A 44 3.75 52.17 -12.64
C ASN A 44 3.24 53.53 -12.12
N PRO A 45 1.92 53.75 -12.07
CA PRO A 45 1.29 54.17 -10.80
C PRO A 45 0.17 53.16 -10.40
N VAL A 46 0.06 52.68 -9.15
CA VAL A 46 -0.30 53.37 -7.88
C VAL A 46 -1.81 53.60 -7.73
N GLU A 47 -2.42 52.92 -6.75
CA GLU A 47 -2.97 53.55 -5.52
C GLU A 47 -2.92 52.52 -4.38
N VAL A 48 -2.18 52.79 -3.29
CA VAL A 48 -2.61 53.46 -2.03
C VAL A 48 -3.54 52.56 -1.20
N ALA A 49 -3.19 51.91 -0.08
CA ALA A 49 -2.22 52.11 1.04
C ALA A 49 -2.83 52.73 2.32
N HIS A 50 -2.01 52.83 3.38
CA HIS A 50 -2.30 53.31 4.74
C HIS A 50 -3.04 52.35 5.72
N GLN A 51 -2.67 52.27 7.00
CA GLN A 51 -1.34 52.44 7.63
C GLN A 51 -1.32 51.88 9.06
N ALA A 52 -0.19 51.32 9.50
CA ALA A 52 0.18 51.22 10.92
C ALA A 52 1.71 51.11 11.10
N ARG A 53 2.32 52.20 11.56
CA ARG A 53 3.70 52.27 12.12
C ARG A 53 3.66 51.89 13.61
N SER A 54 4.75 51.70 14.36
CA SER A 54 6.08 51.10 14.10
C SER A 54 6.86 51.16 15.43
N ILE A 55 7.57 50.09 15.83
CA ILE A 55 8.73 50.23 16.73
C ILE A 55 9.86 49.39 16.17
N ALA A 56 11.02 50.01 15.97
CA ALA A 56 12.25 49.32 15.60
C ALA A 56 13.11 49.12 16.86
N GLN A 57 13.63 47.91 17.04
CA GLN A 57 14.84 47.68 17.81
C GLN A 57 15.86 46.97 16.91
N GLN A 58 17.13 47.29 17.12
CA GLN A 58 18.20 46.96 16.19
C GLN A 58 18.48 45.45 16.16
N LYS A 59 18.75 44.91 14.98
CA LYS A 59 19.21 43.53 14.83
C LYS A 59 20.69 43.44 15.19
N ASP A 60 21.02 42.75 16.28
CA ASP A 60 22.34 42.12 16.41
C ASP A 60 22.50 41.07 15.29
N PRO A 61 23.53 41.18 14.41
CA PRO A 61 23.76 40.19 13.36
C PRO A 61 24.15 38.78 13.84
N ARG A 62 24.47 38.59 15.14
CA ARG A 62 25.18 37.38 15.62
C ARG A 62 24.30 36.20 16.04
N LYS A 63 23.01 36.39 16.38
CA LYS A 63 22.10 35.26 16.70
C LYS A 63 21.64 34.50 15.42
N LYS A 64 22.57 33.70 14.86
CA LYS A 64 22.36 32.80 13.70
C LYS A 64 21.27 31.76 13.99
N LEU A 65 20.07 31.93 13.43
CA LEU A 65 19.01 30.91 13.51
C LEU A 65 19.49 29.55 12.95
N LEU A 66 19.38 28.50 13.76
CA LEU A 66 19.68 27.11 13.39
C LEU A 66 18.57 26.56 12.49
N SER A 67 18.63 26.86 11.19
CA SER A 67 17.67 26.33 10.22
C SER A 67 17.69 24.80 10.20
N SER A 68 16.50 24.19 10.14
CA SER A 68 16.29 22.72 10.15
C SER A 68 17.15 21.96 9.13
N ARG A 69 17.49 22.61 8.02
CA ARG A 69 18.41 22.11 6.99
C ARG A 69 19.81 21.85 7.53
N ARG A 70 20.39 22.75 8.34
CA ARG A 70 21.71 22.52 8.97
C ARG A 70 21.70 21.33 9.92
N ASN A 71 20.63 21.14 10.70
CA ASN A 71 20.53 19.98 11.58
C ASN A 71 20.41 18.68 10.77
N GLN A 72 19.66 18.68 9.65
CA GLN A 72 19.62 17.52 8.76
C GLN A 72 20.99 17.27 8.09
N ASP A 73 21.67 18.32 7.61
CA ASP A 73 22.97 18.21 6.95
C ASP A 73 24.06 17.76 7.93
N PHE A 74 24.05 18.22 9.19
CA PHE A 74 24.91 17.69 10.26
C PHE A 74 24.63 16.20 10.52
N ASN A 75 23.36 15.81 10.70
CA ASN A 75 22.99 14.41 10.91
C ASN A 75 23.38 13.51 9.71
N ASN A 76 23.24 14.02 8.48
CA ASN A 76 23.67 13.34 7.26
C ASN A 76 25.21 13.19 7.22
N SER A 77 25.96 14.23 7.57
CA SER A 77 27.42 14.22 7.61
C SER A 77 27.96 13.31 8.71
N ALA A 78 27.40 13.35 9.93
CA ALA A 78 27.74 12.43 11.01
C ALA A 78 27.42 10.97 10.62
N GLN A 79 26.31 10.71 9.92
CA GLN A 79 25.98 9.37 9.41
C GLN A 79 26.94 8.92 8.30
N ARG A 80 27.38 9.82 7.41
CA ARG A 80 28.40 9.52 6.39
C ARG A 80 29.75 9.26 7.00
N PHE A 81 30.27 10.18 7.80
CA PHE A 81 31.52 10.06 8.53
C PHE A 81 31.58 8.76 9.34
N ALA A 82 30.54 8.43 10.10
CA ALA A 82 30.47 7.16 10.83
C ALA A 82 30.40 5.92 9.89
N ALA A 83 29.76 6.03 8.72
CA ALA A 83 29.74 4.93 7.75
C ALA A 83 31.09 4.77 7.01
N GLU A 84 31.75 5.87 6.66
CA GLU A 84 33.05 5.91 5.99
C GLU A 84 34.15 5.45 6.95
N LEU A 85 34.09 5.82 8.25
CA LEU A 85 34.90 5.18 9.30
C LEU A 85 34.60 3.68 9.42
N PHE A 86 33.33 3.26 9.42
CA PHE A 86 33.01 1.83 9.52
C PHE A 86 33.47 1.02 8.31
N ASP A 87 33.39 1.57 7.10
CA ASP A 87 33.85 0.91 5.88
C ASP A 87 35.39 0.91 5.82
N LEU A 88 36.07 1.96 6.31
CA LEU A 88 37.54 2.01 6.49
C LEU A 88 38.04 1.00 7.54
N PHE A 89 37.53 1.05 8.78
CA PHE A 89 37.96 0.12 9.82
C PHE A 89 37.57 -1.33 9.48
N ALA A 90 36.52 -1.56 8.70
CA ALA A 90 36.15 -2.89 8.23
C ALA A 90 37.15 -3.53 7.24
N THR A 91 38.01 -2.76 6.56
CA THR A 91 39.11 -3.32 5.76
C THR A 91 40.36 -3.59 6.60
N VAL A 92 40.48 -3.01 7.80
CA VAL A 92 41.63 -3.16 8.71
C VAL A 92 41.41 -4.26 9.75
N ASN A 93 40.27 -4.28 10.44
CA ASN A 93 39.93 -5.34 11.40
C ASN A 93 38.40 -5.51 11.53
N HIS A 94 37.92 -6.76 11.45
CA HIS A 94 36.49 -7.08 11.50
C HIS A 94 35.83 -6.91 12.87
N GLU A 95 36.60 -6.84 13.97
CA GLU A 95 36.07 -6.72 15.34
C GLU A 95 35.89 -5.27 15.84
N CYS A 96 36.21 -4.27 15.01
CA CYS A 96 36.28 -2.87 15.44
C CYS A 96 34.97 -2.33 16.06
N LYS A 97 35.03 -1.91 17.32
CA LYS A 97 33.92 -1.32 18.10
C LYS A 97 34.05 0.21 18.10
N ILE A 98 33.32 0.89 17.23
CA ILE A 98 33.27 2.37 17.25
C ILE A 98 32.35 2.82 18.39
N CYS A 99 32.86 3.66 19.28
CA CYS A 99 32.12 4.19 20.42
C CYS A 99 31.63 5.60 20.09
N PHE A 100 30.33 5.85 20.24
CA PHE A 100 29.75 7.17 20.06
C PHE A 100 29.53 7.81 21.43
N VAL A 101 30.10 9.00 21.64
CA VAL A 101 30.11 9.74 22.91
C VAL A 101 29.76 11.19 22.64
N MET A 102 28.95 11.80 23.50
CA MET A 102 28.60 13.23 23.48
C MET A 102 28.78 13.81 24.87
N GLY A 103 29.23 15.07 24.95
CA GLY A 103 29.19 15.85 26.19
C GLY A 103 27.74 16.11 26.64
N ARG A 104 27.51 16.13 27.95
CA ARG A 104 26.20 16.38 28.58
C ARG A 104 26.26 17.69 29.37
N THR A 105 25.31 18.59 29.12
CA THR A 105 25.10 19.78 29.94
C THR A 105 24.46 19.39 31.27
N ASP A 106 24.91 19.95 32.38
CA ASP A 106 24.32 19.70 33.70
C ASP A 106 22.82 20.00 33.72
N ILE A 107 22.06 19.08 34.34
CA ILE A 107 20.64 19.26 34.65
C ILE A 107 20.57 19.61 36.13
N PRO A 108 20.02 20.79 36.53
CA PRO A 108 19.87 21.12 37.94
C PRO A 108 18.92 20.12 38.60
N THR A 109 19.41 19.39 39.60
CA THR A 109 18.66 18.36 40.30
C THR A 109 17.65 18.99 41.25
N CYS A 110 16.38 19.09 40.83
CA CYS A 110 15.29 19.26 41.78
C CYS A 110 15.23 18.02 42.68
N SER A 111 15.60 18.19 43.94
CA SER A 111 15.52 17.15 44.96
C SER A 111 14.07 16.76 45.24
N SER A 112 13.89 15.51 45.66
CA SER A 112 12.72 15.13 46.44
C SER A 112 12.63 15.96 47.71
N ASN A 113 11.43 16.25 48.20
CA ASN A 113 11.14 15.96 49.60
C ASN A 113 9.65 15.76 49.90
N THR A 114 9.41 14.83 50.81
CA THR A 114 8.12 14.47 51.39
C THR A 114 7.61 15.61 52.29
N THR A 115 6.29 15.76 52.40
CA THR A 115 5.67 16.67 53.38
C THR A 115 5.91 16.21 54.82
N PRO A 116 6.42 17.06 55.73
CA PRO A 116 6.42 16.79 57.17
C PRO A 116 5.03 17.06 57.78
N ALA A 117 4.66 16.30 58.81
CA ALA A 117 3.42 16.49 59.56
C ALA A 117 3.61 17.47 60.75
N THR A 118 2.50 18.00 61.25
CA THR A 118 2.43 18.97 62.34
C THR A 118 2.66 18.36 63.73
N SER A 119 3.40 19.07 64.59
CA SER A 119 3.40 18.87 66.05
C SER A 119 3.42 20.24 66.76
N PRO A 120 2.45 20.54 67.67
CA PRO A 120 2.45 21.77 68.45
C PRO A 120 3.06 21.58 69.85
N LEU A 121 3.75 22.61 70.36
CA LEU A 121 3.58 23.15 71.72
C LEU A 121 4.48 24.38 71.94
N SER A 122 4.15 25.21 72.92
CA SER A 122 4.74 26.53 73.12
C SER A 122 5.56 26.65 74.42
N ARG A 123 6.70 27.35 74.34
CA ARG A 123 7.27 28.32 75.31
C ARG A 123 8.62 28.84 74.81
N GLY A 124 8.89 30.13 74.98
CA GLY A 124 10.24 30.73 74.86
C GLY A 124 10.73 31.17 76.25
N PRO A 125 11.52 32.27 76.40
CA PRO A 125 12.25 33.08 75.40
C PRO A 125 13.71 33.43 75.87
N ARG A 126 14.32 34.50 75.29
CA ARG A 126 15.54 35.24 75.77
C ARG A 126 16.92 34.52 75.65
N SER A 127 18.06 35.22 75.56
CA SER A 127 18.35 36.65 75.24
C SER A 127 19.82 36.89 74.79
N GLU A 128 20.11 38.08 74.24
CA GLU A 128 21.37 38.89 74.41
C GLU A 128 22.74 38.30 73.95
N ARG A 129 23.84 39.01 73.66
CA ARG A 129 24.33 40.39 73.38
C ARG A 129 25.85 40.21 73.01
N LYS A 130 26.45 40.98 72.09
CA LYS A 130 27.48 42.05 72.30
C LYS A 130 28.71 41.68 73.20
N THR A 131 29.96 42.11 72.99
CA THR A 131 30.59 43.12 72.06
C THR A 131 32.13 43.05 72.07
N GLY A 132 32.81 43.48 70.98
CA GLY A 132 34.21 43.99 70.96
C GLY A 132 35.33 42.95 71.19
N HIS A 133 36.60 43.14 70.81
CA HIS A 133 37.33 44.12 69.97
C HIS A 133 38.51 43.35 69.29
N VAL A 134 39.57 43.85 68.61
CA VAL A 134 40.29 45.15 68.51
C VAL A 134 40.68 45.38 67.02
N GLU A 135 41.37 46.48 66.72
CA GLU A 135 41.97 46.85 65.41
C GLU A 135 43.34 46.13 65.19
N ALA A 136 44.03 46.16 64.03
CA ALA A 136 44.18 47.26 63.07
C ALA A 136 44.67 46.87 61.64
N ALA A 137 44.99 47.90 60.86
CA ALA A 137 45.77 47.96 59.60
C ALA A 137 45.03 47.99 58.23
N HIS A 138 45.28 49.10 57.51
CA HIS A 138 45.23 49.36 56.06
C HIS A 138 43.95 49.15 55.21
N ARG A 139 43.29 50.28 54.93
CA ARG A 139 42.81 50.68 53.58
C ARG A 139 43.95 51.48 52.89
N ALA A 140 43.96 51.92 51.63
CA ALA A 140 42.98 52.00 50.53
C ALA A 140 43.78 51.97 49.17
N ARG A 141 43.25 52.16 47.95
CA ARG A 141 41.90 52.49 47.44
C ARG A 141 41.72 51.94 46.01
N SER A 142 40.48 51.81 45.57
CA SER A 142 40.00 51.36 44.26
C SER A 142 39.95 52.44 43.15
N THR A 143 40.00 52.01 41.89
CA THR A 143 39.18 52.57 40.78
C THR A 143 38.38 51.43 40.12
N ALA A 144 37.24 51.75 39.50
CA ALA A 144 36.29 50.74 39.02
C ALA A 144 35.57 51.14 37.72
N GLN A 145 35.29 50.16 36.86
CA GLN A 145 34.28 50.23 35.81
C GLN A 145 33.54 48.89 35.71
N GLN A 146 32.21 48.94 35.58
CA GLN A 146 31.34 47.76 35.50
C GLN A 146 31.05 47.37 34.04
N LYS A 147 30.86 46.07 33.80
CA LYS A 147 30.12 45.55 32.63
C LYS A 147 29.12 44.49 33.11
N GLY A 148 27.97 44.43 32.45
CA GLY A 148 26.81 43.66 32.88
C GLY A 148 26.91 42.14 32.66
N PRO A 149 25.94 41.37 33.20
CA PRO A 149 25.95 39.90 33.14
C PRO A 149 25.69 39.38 31.71
N GLY A 150 26.52 38.44 31.27
CA GLY A 150 26.31 37.71 30.02
C GLY A 150 25.31 36.56 30.17
N GLU A 151 24.71 36.13 29.06
CA GLU A 151 23.93 34.88 29.00
C GLU A 151 24.86 33.68 29.29
N ASN A 152 24.54 32.85 30.29
CA ASN A 152 25.30 31.61 30.55
C ASN A 152 25.21 30.66 29.35
N GLU A 153 26.24 30.63 28.51
CA GLU A 153 26.37 29.65 27.44
C GLU A 153 26.61 28.26 28.03
N THR A 154 25.67 27.34 27.80
CA THR A 154 25.86 25.92 28.17
C THR A 154 26.98 25.30 27.34
N PRO A 155 27.91 24.51 27.94
CA PRO A 155 28.96 23.83 27.19
C PRO A 155 28.38 22.87 26.14
N LYS A 156 28.87 22.94 24.90
CA LYS A 156 28.40 22.16 23.74
C LYS A 156 29.48 21.19 23.22
N GLY A 157 30.75 21.49 23.42
CA GLY A 157 31.91 20.66 23.10
C GLY A 157 32.45 19.84 24.27
N VAL A 158 33.46 19.00 24.00
CA VAL A 158 34.26 18.36 25.06
C VAL A 158 35.28 19.36 25.62
N ASP A 159 35.78 20.24 24.77
CA ASP A 159 36.69 21.34 25.14
C ASP A 159 35.99 22.29 26.12
N ASP A 160 34.75 22.70 25.83
CA ASP A 160 33.90 23.50 26.73
C ASP A 160 33.68 22.83 28.11
N LEU A 161 33.62 21.49 28.16
CA LEU A 161 33.49 20.74 29.42
C LEU A 161 34.82 20.68 30.19
N ILE A 162 35.95 20.58 29.48
CA ILE A 162 37.29 20.65 30.07
C ILE A 162 37.57 22.05 30.62
N GLU A 163 37.11 23.09 29.94
CA GLU A 163 37.19 24.49 30.39
C GLU A 163 36.29 24.73 31.61
N ALA A 164 35.04 24.23 31.60
CA ALA A 164 34.07 24.44 32.69
C ALA A 164 34.31 23.57 33.94
N HIS A 165 34.94 22.39 33.81
CA HIS A 165 35.06 21.41 34.91
C HIS A 165 36.47 20.88 35.15
N GLY A 166 37.47 21.32 34.36
CA GLY A 166 38.85 20.86 34.43
C GLY A 166 39.09 19.52 33.73
N HIS A 167 40.32 19.31 33.25
CA HIS A 167 40.65 18.11 32.47
C HIS A 167 40.61 16.81 33.29
N GLN A 168 40.98 16.83 34.58
CA GLN A 168 41.02 15.61 35.42
C GLN A 168 39.63 15.00 35.70
N PRO A 169 38.60 15.77 36.13
CA PRO A 169 37.24 15.23 36.28
C PRO A 169 36.66 14.70 34.97
N VAL A 170 36.85 15.41 33.86
CA VAL A 170 36.33 14.99 32.55
C VAL A 170 37.05 13.75 32.02
N ALA A 171 38.38 13.71 32.05
CA ALA A 171 39.15 12.54 31.61
C ALA A 171 38.88 11.29 32.47
N SER A 172 38.75 11.45 33.80
CA SER A 172 38.49 10.32 34.70
C SER A 172 37.06 9.78 34.61
N ASP A 173 36.05 10.60 34.27
CA ASP A 173 34.70 10.14 33.93
C ASP A 173 34.68 9.41 32.59
N LEU A 174 35.42 9.90 31.58
CA LEU A 174 35.55 9.25 30.27
C LEU A 174 36.24 7.87 30.37
N LEU A 175 37.33 7.77 31.14
CA LEU A 175 38.05 6.51 31.35
C LEU A 175 37.25 5.49 32.17
N LYS A 176 36.29 5.95 32.99
CA LYS A 176 35.36 5.08 33.75
C LYS A 176 34.05 4.82 33.01
N PHE A 177 33.86 5.37 31.81
CA PHE A 177 32.62 5.25 31.06
C PHE A 177 32.41 3.81 30.53
N ASN A 178 31.45 3.07 31.13
CA ASN A 178 31.20 1.68 30.76
C ASN A 178 30.45 1.57 29.42
N LEU A 179 31.18 1.21 28.36
CA LEU A 179 30.73 1.21 26.96
C LEU A 179 29.81 0.03 26.61
N SER A 180 28.52 0.20 26.93
CA SER A 180 27.45 -0.75 26.66
C SER A 180 26.90 -0.69 25.22
N PRO A 181 26.31 -1.80 24.70
CA PRO A 181 25.39 -1.75 23.56
C PRO A 181 24.13 -0.90 23.79
N SER A 182 23.73 -0.63 25.03
CA SER A 182 22.69 0.36 25.37
C SER A 182 23.27 1.78 25.43
N LEU A 183 22.41 2.80 25.30
CA LEU A 183 22.78 4.15 25.75
C LEU A 183 23.08 4.07 27.26
N GLN A 184 24.24 4.58 27.64
CA GLN A 184 24.64 4.85 29.02
C GLN A 184 24.89 6.35 29.19
N GLU A 185 24.81 6.82 30.43
CA GLU A 185 25.11 8.18 30.83
C GLU A 185 25.99 8.16 32.09
N SER A 186 26.97 9.07 32.14
CA SER A 186 27.84 9.32 33.28
C SER A 186 27.66 10.78 33.75
N ARG A 187 28.64 11.35 34.45
CA ARG A 187 28.56 12.76 34.87
C ARG A 187 28.60 13.71 33.66
N PHE A 188 29.60 13.55 32.81
CA PHE A 188 29.88 14.47 31.69
C PHE A 188 29.51 13.89 30.31
N PHE A 189 29.27 12.58 30.20
CA PHE A 189 29.11 11.92 28.92
C PHE A 189 27.81 11.11 28.78
N ALA A 190 27.33 11.02 27.53
CA ALA A 190 26.29 10.09 27.12
C ALA A 190 26.76 9.33 25.86
N GLY A 191 26.64 8.01 25.84
CA GLY A 191 27.26 7.21 24.78
C GLY A 191 26.84 5.74 24.69
N PHE A 192 27.26 5.08 23.61
CA PHE A 192 27.00 3.66 23.35
C PHE A 192 27.92 3.09 22.26
N THR A 193 28.13 1.78 22.32
CA THR A 193 28.88 1.03 21.29
C THR A 193 28.07 0.91 20.01
N LEU A 194 28.62 1.38 18.88
CA LEU A 194 28.11 1.10 17.55
C LEU A 194 28.66 -0.26 17.07
N SER A 195 27.79 -1.12 16.52
CA SER A 195 28.22 -2.32 15.81
C SER A 195 27.94 -2.19 14.32
N LYS A 196 28.76 -2.84 13.47
CA LYS A 196 28.61 -2.87 12.00
C LYS A 196 27.19 -3.22 11.53
N SER A 197 26.47 -4.05 12.29
CA SER A 197 25.08 -4.46 12.02
C SER A 197 24.00 -3.47 12.51
N SER A 198 24.32 -2.58 13.47
CA SER A 198 23.32 -1.75 14.16
C SER A 198 23.57 -0.23 14.10
N PHE A 199 24.76 0.23 13.70
CA PHE A 199 25.19 1.63 13.88
C PHE A 199 24.20 2.64 13.29
N ARG A 200 23.76 2.45 12.03
CA ARG A 200 22.77 3.32 11.39
C ARG A 200 21.42 3.32 12.10
N HIS A 201 21.00 2.20 12.68
CA HIS A 201 19.75 2.16 13.45
C HIS A 201 19.87 2.97 14.74
N LYS A 202 20.97 2.82 15.49
CA LYS A 202 21.20 3.56 16.74
C LYS A 202 21.37 5.07 16.50
N LEU A 203 22.22 5.46 15.55
CA LEU A 203 22.42 6.87 15.16
C LEU A 203 21.12 7.51 14.65
N ASN A 204 20.35 6.81 13.80
CA ASN A 204 19.04 7.31 13.37
C ASN A 204 18.07 7.47 14.55
N ARG A 205 18.00 6.50 15.46
CA ARG A 205 17.14 6.60 16.67
C ARG A 205 17.54 7.79 17.57
N LEU A 206 18.82 8.12 17.65
CA LEU A 206 19.32 9.26 18.43
C LEU A 206 18.97 10.61 17.76
N PHE A 207 19.39 10.80 16.51
CA PHE A 207 19.33 12.09 15.79
C PHE A 207 18.05 12.32 15.00
N LEU A 208 17.58 11.28 14.29
CA LEU A 208 16.38 11.30 13.45
C LEU A 208 15.12 10.78 14.18
N LYS A 209 15.26 10.32 15.43
CA LYS A 209 14.20 9.67 16.23
C LYS A 209 13.55 8.49 15.48
N LYS A 210 12.38 7.98 15.93
CA LYS A 210 11.70 6.88 15.21
C LYS A 210 11.03 7.37 13.92
N ASN A 211 10.43 8.57 13.95
CA ASN A 211 9.68 9.15 12.84
C ASN A 211 9.75 10.69 12.81
N TYR A 212 9.19 11.28 11.75
CA TYR A 212 9.16 12.73 11.52
C TYR A 212 8.47 13.53 12.64
N ARG A 213 7.56 12.90 13.40
CA ARG A 213 6.77 13.53 14.47
C ARG A 213 7.61 13.69 15.73
N GLU A 214 8.22 12.60 16.21
CA GLU A 214 9.19 12.64 17.32
C GLU A 214 10.37 13.57 17.00
N TRP A 215 10.80 13.59 15.74
CA TRP A 215 11.84 14.50 15.27
C TRP A 215 11.41 15.97 15.36
N ALA A 216 10.21 16.30 14.87
CA ALA A 216 9.66 17.66 14.91
C ALA A 216 9.49 18.15 16.35
N GLU A 217 8.89 17.33 17.21
CA GLU A 217 8.66 17.63 18.63
C GLU A 217 9.99 17.87 19.36
N PHE A 218 11.01 17.04 19.14
CA PHE A 218 12.35 17.17 19.74
C PHE A 218 13.13 18.39 19.21
N HIS A 219 13.25 18.56 17.89
CA HIS A 219 14.13 19.58 17.29
C HIS A 219 13.56 21.01 17.29
N THR A 220 12.25 21.19 17.49
CA THR A 220 11.61 22.53 17.50
C THR A 220 11.04 22.94 18.86
N LYS A 221 11.23 22.13 19.91
CA LYS A 221 10.53 22.26 21.21
C LYS A 221 9.00 22.41 21.02
N ALA A 222 8.45 21.70 20.04
CA ALA A 222 7.06 21.77 19.56
C ALA A 222 6.56 23.17 19.12
N ASN A 223 7.44 24.08 18.67
CA ASN A 223 7.04 25.40 18.16
C ASN A 223 6.20 25.29 16.86
N PHE A 224 4.88 25.37 17.02
CA PHE A 224 3.92 25.24 15.91
C PHE A 224 4.19 26.26 14.78
N ASN A 225 4.57 27.50 15.11
CA ASN A 225 4.77 28.57 14.12
C ASN A 225 6.00 28.32 13.21
N GLU A 226 6.93 27.47 13.62
CA GLU A 226 8.02 26.99 12.76
C GLU A 226 7.61 25.75 11.98
N LEU A 227 6.98 24.78 12.64
CA LEU A 227 6.49 23.55 12.01
C LEU A 227 5.44 23.82 10.90
N ALA A 228 4.66 24.91 11.02
CA ALA A 228 3.68 25.36 10.02
C ALA A 228 4.33 25.93 8.74
N LYS A 229 5.57 26.46 8.82
CA LYS A 229 6.37 26.87 7.64
C LYS A 229 6.93 25.64 6.89
N GLY A 230 7.00 24.52 7.60
CA GLY A 230 7.40 23.21 7.10
C GLY A 230 8.90 22.94 7.23
N PHE A 231 9.23 21.66 7.37
CA PHE A 231 10.55 21.14 7.69
C PHE A 231 10.90 19.96 6.78
N PHE A 232 12.18 19.59 6.73
CA PHE A 232 12.65 18.42 5.99
C PHE A 232 12.98 17.26 6.93
N TYR A 233 12.59 16.05 6.52
CA TYR A 233 12.87 14.82 7.23
C TYR A 233 13.07 13.67 6.24
N GLN A 234 14.24 13.03 6.26
CA GLN A 234 14.61 11.90 5.39
C GLN A 234 14.25 12.15 3.90
N ASN A 235 14.65 13.31 3.37
CA ASN A 235 14.42 13.76 1.98
C ASN A 235 12.96 14.11 1.61
N ALA A 236 12.01 14.04 2.54
CA ALA A 236 10.64 14.52 2.37
C ALA A 236 10.42 15.84 3.12
N ARG A 237 9.58 16.74 2.57
CA ARG A 237 9.16 17.98 3.23
C ARG A 237 7.79 17.78 3.88
N TYR A 238 7.71 18.08 5.18
CA TYR A 238 6.50 18.00 5.98
C TYR A 238 6.06 19.40 6.44
N ARG A 239 4.82 19.53 6.89
CA ARG A 239 4.24 20.72 7.53
C ARG A 239 3.30 20.32 8.67
N ALA A 240 3.30 21.07 9.76
CA ALA A 240 2.27 20.95 10.80
C ALA A 240 1.00 21.71 10.40
N LEU A 241 -0.15 21.14 10.76
CA LEU A 241 -1.47 21.74 10.60
C LEU A 241 -2.15 21.79 11.97
N SER A 242 -2.72 22.96 12.30
CA SER A 242 -3.60 23.10 13.46
C SER A 242 -4.91 22.36 13.19
N THR A 243 -5.44 21.70 14.21
CA THR A 243 -6.74 21.01 14.21
C THR A 243 -7.93 21.97 14.27
N GLY A 244 -7.70 23.25 14.58
CA GLY A 244 -8.73 24.30 14.64
C GLY A 244 -9.55 24.33 15.94
N ASP A 245 -9.70 23.20 16.63
CA ASP A 245 -10.26 23.16 17.99
C ASP A 245 -9.24 23.67 19.01
N LEU A 246 -9.53 24.82 19.63
CA LEU A 246 -8.77 25.45 20.73
C LEU A 246 -8.63 24.56 22.00
N LEU A 247 -9.28 23.39 22.02
CA LEU A 247 -9.34 22.46 23.14
C LEU A 247 -8.55 21.16 22.89
N ASP A 248 -8.02 20.92 21.68
CA ASP A 248 -7.29 19.69 21.36
C ASP A 248 -5.86 19.98 20.87
N ASN A 249 -4.91 19.93 21.80
CA ASN A 249 -3.47 20.18 21.60
C ASN A 249 -2.76 19.12 20.71
N THR A 250 -3.47 18.43 19.81
CA THR A 250 -2.92 17.40 18.93
C THR A 250 -2.49 17.96 17.56
N ILE A 251 -1.22 18.37 17.46
CA ILE A 251 -0.63 18.73 16.17
C ILE A 251 -0.78 17.55 15.18
N THR A 252 -1.36 17.84 14.02
CA THR A 252 -1.39 16.92 12.87
C THR A 252 -0.41 17.39 11.81
N TYR A 253 -0.05 16.49 10.89
CA TYR A 253 0.97 16.76 9.89
C TYR A 253 0.49 16.45 8.48
N GLU A 254 1.15 17.08 7.52
CA GLU A 254 0.96 16.99 6.09
C GLU A 254 2.31 16.71 5.41
N LEU A 255 2.32 15.87 4.38
CA LEU A 255 3.49 15.55 3.57
C LEU A 255 3.41 16.28 2.22
N ILE A 256 4.22 17.33 2.05
CA ILE A 256 4.27 18.17 0.85
C ILE A 256 4.95 17.44 -0.33
N THR A 257 5.87 16.51 -0.05
CA THR A 257 6.54 15.70 -1.08
C THR A 257 5.66 14.54 -1.55
N ASP A 258 4.93 14.74 -2.65
CA ASP A 258 4.13 13.71 -3.32
C ASP A 258 4.76 13.30 -4.69
N PRO A 259 5.64 12.29 -4.74
CA PRO A 259 6.25 11.81 -5.98
C PRO A 259 5.28 11.01 -6.87
N PHE A 260 4.02 10.82 -6.45
CA PHE A 260 2.95 10.22 -7.23
C PHE A 260 1.94 11.26 -7.77
N ARG A 261 2.15 12.56 -7.50
CA ARG A 261 1.42 13.64 -8.16
C ARG A 261 1.92 13.77 -9.60
N VAL A 262 1.04 13.53 -10.55
CA VAL A 262 1.30 13.71 -11.99
C VAL A 262 0.28 14.69 -12.55
N GLU A 263 0.76 15.66 -13.32
CA GLU A 263 -0.06 16.74 -13.86
C GLU A 263 -0.44 16.44 -15.31
N VAL A 264 -1.73 16.21 -15.53
CA VAL A 264 -2.31 15.92 -16.86
C VAL A 264 -3.30 17.01 -17.25
N PRO A 265 -3.44 17.35 -18.54
CA PRO A 265 -4.46 18.30 -19.00
C PRO A 265 -5.85 17.86 -18.52
N THR A 266 -6.46 18.68 -17.66
CA THR A 266 -7.66 18.30 -16.90
C THR A 266 -8.72 19.39 -17.02
N ILE A 267 -9.86 19.04 -17.62
CA ILE A 267 -11.04 19.91 -17.62
C ILE A 267 -11.71 19.80 -16.25
N LYS A 268 -11.95 20.94 -15.59
CA LYS A 268 -12.60 21.01 -14.28
C LYS A 268 -14.02 21.52 -14.44
N LEU A 269 -14.99 20.79 -13.91
CA LEU A 269 -16.41 21.18 -13.87
C LEU A 269 -16.92 21.11 -12.43
N ASN A 270 -17.92 21.93 -12.10
CA ASN A 270 -18.56 21.93 -10.78
C ASN A 270 -20.05 21.58 -10.92
N ILE A 271 -20.56 20.78 -9.99
CA ILE A 271 -22.00 20.46 -9.84
C ILE A 271 -22.46 20.67 -8.40
N ASN A 272 -23.75 20.96 -8.22
CA ASN A 272 -24.41 20.94 -6.92
C ASN A 272 -24.80 19.51 -6.54
N ARG A 273 -25.36 18.72 -7.46
CA ARG A 273 -25.92 17.40 -7.15
C ARG A 273 -25.71 16.33 -8.22
N TYR A 274 -25.93 16.62 -9.50
CA TYR A 274 -25.92 15.64 -10.59
C TYR A 274 -25.20 16.15 -11.85
N LEU A 275 -24.55 15.24 -12.58
CA LEU A 275 -23.87 15.54 -13.85
C LEU A 275 -24.79 16.11 -14.95
N GLN A 276 -26.10 15.89 -14.83
CA GLN A 276 -27.12 16.46 -15.72
C GLN A 276 -27.09 18.00 -15.75
N GLU A 277 -26.62 18.64 -14.68
CA GLU A 277 -26.43 20.10 -14.58
C GLU A 277 -25.40 20.62 -15.60
N GLN A 278 -24.38 19.81 -15.92
CA GLN A 278 -23.30 20.14 -16.86
C GLN A 278 -23.47 19.46 -18.22
N TYR A 279 -24.70 19.13 -18.61
CA TYR A 279 -24.97 18.31 -19.80
C TYR A 279 -24.38 18.89 -21.10
N ARG A 280 -24.50 20.21 -21.33
CA ARG A 280 -23.95 20.85 -22.55
C ARG A 280 -22.43 20.72 -22.61
N ALA A 281 -21.73 21.08 -21.52
CA ALA A 281 -20.27 21.01 -21.43
C ALA A 281 -19.75 19.58 -21.60
N ILE A 282 -20.31 18.60 -20.86
CA ILE A 282 -19.87 17.20 -20.95
C ILE A 282 -20.18 16.63 -22.34
N SER A 283 -21.33 16.97 -22.96
CA SER A 283 -21.66 16.51 -24.31
C SER A 283 -20.69 17.06 -25.36
N ALA A 284 -20.23 18.31 -25.25
CA ALA A 284 -19.25 18.88 -26.17
C ALA A 284 -17.88 18.18 -26.06
N ILE A 285 -17.46 17.82 -24.84
CA ILE A 285 -16.22 17.05 -24.60
C ILE A 285 -16.36 15.61 -25.17
N LEU A 286 -17.51 14.96 -24.94
CA LEU A 286 -17.84 13.65 -25.49
C LEU A 286 -17.99 13.66 -27.02
N ALA A 287 -18.33 14.79 -27.64
CA ALA A 287 -18.32 14.93 -29.09
C ALA A 287 -16.86 15.00 -29.62
N THR A 288 -16.06 15.91 -29.08
CA THR A 288 -14.70 16.24 -29.56
C THR A 288 -13.65 15.14 -29.35
N HIS A 289 -13.71 14.37 -28.27
CA HIS A 289 -12.64 13.42 -27.90
C HIS A 289 -13.03 11.95 -28.16
N GLN A 290 -12.11 11.13 -28.65
CA GLN A 290 -12.32 9.69 -28.87
C GLN A 290 -12.30 8.86 -27.56
N SER A 291 -11.53 9.33 -26.56
CA SER A 291 -11.41 8.69 -25.25
C SER A 291 -11.53 9.76 -24.16
N VAL A 292 -12.49 9.58 -23.25
CA VAL A 292 -12.79 10.55 -22.17
C VAL A 292 -12.80 9.84 -20.82
N ALA A 293 -12.06 10.37 -19.85
CA ALA A 293 -12.03 9.88 -18.48
C ALA A 293 -12.78 10.84 -17.56
N LEU A 294 -13.95 10.44 -17.05
CA LEU A 294 -14.80 11.25 -16.18
C LEU A 294 -14.66 10.81 -14.71
N GLU A 295 -13.90 11.58 -13.92
CA GLU A 295 -13.95 11.47 -12.47
C GLU A 295 -15.14 12.28 -11.94
N ALA A 296 -16.08 11.60 -11.29
CA ALA A 296 -17.17 12.27 -10.57
C ALA A 296 -17.59 11.45 -9.33
N PRO A 297 -17.87 12.11 -8.18
CA PRO A 297 -18.25 11.44 -6.93
C PRO A 297 -19.33 10.38 -7.10
N THR A 298 -19.24 9.27 -6.37
CA THR A 298 -20.24 8.19 -6.43
C THR A 298 -21.62 8.72 -6.02
N GLY A 299 -22.63 8.52 -6.88
CA GLY A 299 -23.98 9.06 -6.68
C GLY A 299 -24.29 10.35 -7.44
N SER A 300 -23.30 10.98 -8.10
CA SER A 300 -23.48 12.11 -9.06
C SER A 300 -24.24 11.73 -10.34
N GLY A 301 -24.53 10.45 -10.55
CA GLY A 301 -25.31 9.94 -11.67
C GLY A 301 -24.51 9.45 -12.89
N LYS A 302 -23.19 9.24 -12.79
CA LYS A 302 -22.27 8.83 -13.89
C LYS A 302 -22.91 7.91 -14.94
N THR A 303 -23.28 6.68 -14.56
CA THR A 303 -23.84 5.65 -15.43
C THR A 303 -25.14 6.12 -16.10
N THR A 304 -26.06 6.67 -15.30
CA THR A 304 -27.35 7.20 -15.78
C THR A 304 -27.20 8.38 -16.73
N PHE A 305 -26.17 9.22 -16.56
CA PHE A 305 -25.85 10.34 -17.45
C PHE A 305 -25.46 9.82 -18.85
N ILE A 306 -24.54 8.86 -18.93
CA ILE A 306 -24.09 8.33 -20.23
C ILE A 306 -25.22 7.55 -20.94
N ILE A 307 -26.05 6.80 -20.20
CA ILE A 307 -27.24 6.14 -20.76
C ILE A 307 -28.23 7.17 -21.35
N LYS A 308 -28.44 8.32 -20.68
CA LYS A 308 -29.27 9.41 -21.21
C LYS A 308 -28.64 10.13 -22.40
N TYR A 309 -27.31 10.29 -22.42
CA TYR A 309 -26.58 10.84 -23.56
C TYR A 309 -26.73 9.93 -24.79
N ALA A 310 -26.39 8.64 -24.67
CA ALA A 310 -26.45 7.68 -25.78
C ALA A 310 -27.85 7.55 -26.39
N ARG A 311 -28.90 7.52 -25.55
CA ARG A 311 -30.29 7.52 -26.02
C ARG A 311 -30.68 8.81 -26.77
N ARG A 312 -30.16 9.96 -26.37
CA ARG A 312 -30.40 11.24 -27.07
C ARG A 312 -29.62 11.35 -28.38
N THR A 313 -28.44 10.74 -28.47
CA THR A 313 -27.61 10.71 -29.69
C THR A 313 -27.91 9.51 -30.60
N ARG A 314 -28.88 8.66 -30.24
CA ARG A 314 -29.23 7.39 -30.93
C ARG A 314 -27.99 6.50 -31.16
N GLN A 315 -27.14 6.38 -30.14
CA GLN A 315 -25.92 5.57 -30.18
C GLN A 315 -26.09 4.27 -29.37
N PRO A 316 -25.84 3.08 -29.96
CA PRO A 316 -25.84 1.84 -29.20
C PRO A 316 -24.69 1.83 -28.19
N LEU A 317 -24.95 1.33 -26.99
CA LEU A 317 -24.14 1.53 -25.79
C LEU A 317 -23.78 0.19 -25.13
N VAL A 318 -22.50 0.03 -24.81
CA VAL A 318 -21.96 -1.10 -24.04
C VAL A 318 -21.42 -0.55 -22.72
N ILE A 319 -21.85 -1.12 -21.58
CA ILE A 319 -21.33 -0.77 -20.26
C ILE A 319 -20.69 -2.00 -19.64
N ALA A 320 -19.36 -1.99 -19.54
CA ALA A 320 -18.58 -3.00 -18.85
C ALA A 320 -18.36 -2.59 -17.38
N VAL A 321 -18.67 -3.49 -16.45
CA VAL A 321 -18.60 -3.23 -15.00
C VAL A 321 -17.84 -4.32 -14.23
N PRO A 322 -17.31 -4.06 -13.01
CA PRO A 322 -16.51 -5.05 -12.29
C PRO A 322 -17.27 -6.30 -11.83
N THR A 323 -18.60 -6.26 -11.60
CA THR A 323 -19.36 -7.37 -10.96
C THR A 323 -20.69 -7.70 -11.64
N ILE A 324 -21.09 -8.98 -11.59
CA ILE A 324 -22.36 -9.50 -12.16
C ILE A 324 -23.59 -8.81 -11.55
N ASN A 325 -23.57 -8.56 -10.24
CA ASN A 325 -24.70 -7.94 -9.54
C ASN A 325 -24.90 -6.49 -10.00
N LEU A 326 -23.81 -5.75 -10.21
CA LEU A 326 -23.88 -4.39 -10.76
C LEU A 326 -24.39 -4.40 -12.21
N ALA A 327 -23.95 -5.37 -13.03
CA ALA A 327 -24.40 -5.50 -14.42
C ALA A 327 -25.91 -5.74 -14.51
N ARG A 328 -26.42 -6.74 -13.76
CA ARG A 328 -27.85 -7.04 -13.66
C ARG A 328 -28.67 -5.87 -13.13
N GLN A 329 -28.16 -5.16 -12.10
CA GLN A 329 -28.85 -4.00 -11.53
C GLN A 329 -29.00 -2.86 -12.54
N ILE A 330 -27.94 -2.50 -13.27
CA ILE A 330 -27.97 -1.40 -14.27
C ILE A 330 -28.88 -1.78 -15.44
N ALA A 331 -28.77 -3.01 -15.96
CA ALA A 331 -29.60 -3.53 -17.03
C ALA A 331 -31.10 -3.46 -16.68
N HIS A 332 -31.49 -3.97 -15.51
CA HIS A 332 -32.87 -3.90 -15.01
C HIS A 332 -33.33 -2.45 -14.79
N GLN A 333 -32.50 -1.59 -14.17
CA GLN A 333 -32.88 -0.21 -13.86
C GLN A 333 -33.04 0.67 -15.11
N HIS A 334 -32.45 0.29 -16.25
CA HIS A 334 -32.46 1.10 -17.46
C HIS A 334 -33.12 0.46 -18.69
N LYS A 335 -33.71 -0.75 -18.56
CA LYS A 335 -34.22 -1.56 -19.68
C LYS A 335 -33.12 -1.81 -20.72
N GLY A 336 -32.16 -2.67 -20.37
CA GLY A 336 -31.08 -3.15 -21.24
C GLY A 336 -30.76 -4.63 -20.98
N TYR A 337 -29.91 -5.22 -21.83
CA TYR A 337 -29.55 -6.63 -21.75
C TYR A 337 -28.36 -6.89 -20.81
N ALA A 338 -28.42 -7.94 -19.99
CA ALA A 338 -27.40 -8.28 -19.00
C ALA A 338 -26.50 -9.46 -19.43
N LEU A 339 -25.52 -9.21 -20.31
CA LEU A 339 -24.61 -10.24 -20.81
C LEU A 339 -23.64 -10.68 -19.70
N THR A 340 -23.92 -11.82 -19.07
CA THR A 340 -23.16 -12.33 -17.92
C THR A 340 -23.05 -13.86 -17.90
N GLY A 341 -21.91 -14.36 -17.39
CA GLY A 341 -21.60 -15.78 -17.24
C GLY A 341 -20.74 -16.35 -18.38
N ASN A 342 -20.85 -17.65 -18.61
CA ASN A 342 -20.19 -18.32 -19.74
C ASN A 342 -20.77 -17.86 -21.08
N PHE A 343 -19.95 -17.92 -22.13
CA PHE A 343 -20.35 -17.69 -23.51
C PHE A 343 -21.49 -18.63 -23.92
N ASN A 344 -22.41 -18.13 -24.74
CA ASN A 344 -23.58 -18.83 -25.27
C ASN A 344 -24.07 -18.06 -26.50
N HIS A 345 -24.18 -18.73 -27.67
CA HIS A 345 -24.52 -18.06 -28.94
C HIS A 345 -25.85 -17.30 -28.87
N ASN A 346 -26.91 -17.91 -28.35
CA ASN A 346 -28.24 -17.32 -28.27
C ASN A 346 -28.22 -16.04 -27.39
N LYS A 347 -27.48 -16.04 -26.27
CA LYS A 347 -27.28 -14.82 -25.46
C LYS A 347 -26.56 -13.72 -26.22
N VAL A 348 -25.56 -14.07 -27.02
CA VAL A 348 -24.77 -13.11 -27.81
C VAL A 348 -25.61 -12.50 -28.93
N GLN A 349 -26.40 -13.32 -29.65
CA GLN A 349 -27.35 -12.87 -30.67
C GLN A 349 -28.39 -11.90 -30.09
N VAL A 350 -29.12 -12.30 -29.04
CA VAL A 350 -30.12 -11.43 -28.38
C VAL A 350 -29.47 -10.19 -27.75
N SER A 351 -28.19 -10.25 -27.34
CA SER A 351 -27.48 -9.03 -26.90
C SER A 351 -27.15 -8.08 -28.05
N ASN A 352 -26.96 -8.56 -29.28
CA ASN A 352 -26.62 -7.73 -30.43
C ASN A 352 -27.80 -6.82 -30.86
N GLU A 353 -29.02 -7.33 -30.75
CA GLU A 353 -30.26 -6.58 -31.00
C GLU A 353 -30.51 -5.45 -29.96
N ALA A 354 -29.81 -5.46 -28.82
CA ALA A 354 -30.00 -4.48 -27.77
C ALA A 354 -29.21 -3.18 -27.98
N ASP A 355 -29.92 -2.05 -27.94
CA ASP A 355 -29.35 -0.68 -27.83
C ASP A 355 -28.46 -0.49 -26.60
N LEU A 356 -28.73 -1.22 -25.51
CA LEU A 356 -28.02 -1.13 -24.25
C LEU A 356 -27.61 -2.52 -23.79
N ILE A 357 -26.32 -2.83 -23.94
CA ILE A 357 -25.68 -4.02 -23.38
C ILE A 357 -24.97 -3.63 -22.09
N VAL A 358 -25.19 -4.39 -21.02
CA VAL A 358 -24.43 -4.29 -19.76
C VAL A 358 -23.76 -5.63 -19.50
N CYS A 359 -22.43 -5.63 -19.43
CA CYS A 359 -21.61 -6.83 -19.27
C CYS A 359 -20.64 -6.68 -18.09
N THR A 360 -20.02 -7.78 -17.65
CA THR A 360 -18.85 -7.68 -16.77
C THR A 360 -17.57 -7.46 -17.58
N TYR A 361 -16.52 -6.99 -16.92
CA TYR A 361 -15.15 -7.04 -17.46
C TYR A 361 -14.78 -8.44 -18.02
N ASP A 362 -15.25 -9.51 -17.40
CA ASP A 362 -14.98 -10.90 -17.84
C ASP A 362 -15.81 -11.33 -19.06
N THR A 363 -16.77 -10.53 -19.51
CA THR A 363 -17.71 -10.86 -20.61
C THR A 363 -17.76 -9.82 -21.74
N ILE A 364 -17.09 -8.67 -21.61
CA ILE A 364 -16.97 -7.65 -22.67
C ILE A 364 -16.46 -8.23 -24.02
N HIS A 365 -15.55 -9.22 -23.97
CA HIS A 365 -14.99 -9.88 -25.16
C HIS A 365 -16.02 -10.74 -25.93
N GLN A 366 -17.24 -10.87 -25.41
CA GLN A 366 -18.35 -11.60 -26.05
C GLN A 366 -19.32 -10.63 -26.76
N VAL A 367 -19.07 -9.31 -26.69
CA VAL A 367 -19.93 -8.28 -27.27
C VAL A 367 -19.55 -8.03 -28.74
N PRO A 368 -20.45 -8.29 -29.71
CA PRO A 368 -20.14 -8.13 -31.12
C PRO A 368 -20.19 -6.67 -31.58
N HIS A 369 -19.46 -6.38 -32.67
CA HIS A 369 -19.43 -5.09 -33.36
C HIS A 369 -19.14 -3.87 -32.46
N LEU A 370 -18.20 -4.02 -31.52
CA LEU A 370 -17.84 -2.96 -30.56
C LEU A 370 -17.42 -1.64 -31.24
N PHE A 371 -16.83 -1.73 -32.43
CA PHE A 371 -16.48 -0.59 -33.30
C PHE A 371 -17.66 0.26 -33.78
N LEU A 372 -18.90 -0.22 -33.66
CA LEU A 372 -20.12 0.57 -33.93
C LEU A 372 -20.69 1.23 -32.66
N ARG A 373 -20.27 0.80 -31.47
CA ARG A 373 -20.91 1.11 -30.18
C ARG A 373 -20.09 2.08 -29.33
N LEU A 374 -20.78 2.87 -28.51
CA LEU A 374 -20.17 3.66 -27.45
C LEU A 374 -19.81 2.71 -26.29
N LEU A 375 -18.53 2.61 -25.95
CA LEU A 375 -18.05 1.80 -24.83
C LEU A 375 -17.94 2.63 -23.55
N VAL A 376 -18.42 2.09 -22.45
CA VAL A 376 -18.26 2.61 -21.09
C VAL A 376 -17.57 1.57 -20.22
N ILE A 377 -16.49 1.97 -19.56
CA ILE A 377 -15.88 1.21 -18.45
C ILE A 377 -16.28 1.91 -17.15
N ASP A 378 -17.16 1.31 -16.34
CA ASP A 378 -17.63 1.92 -15.07
C ASP A 378 -16.90 1.35 -13.85
N GLU A 379 -16.63 2.21 -12.86
CA GLU A 379 -15.65 2.01 -11.78
C GLU A 379 -14.25 1.62 -12.35
N ALA A 380 -13.79 2.39 -13.36
CA ALA A 380 -12.61 2.12 -14.20
C ALA A 380 -11.25 2.10 -13.46
N HIS A 381 -11.16 2.61 -12.23
CA HIS A 381 -9.98 2.44 -11.37
C HIS A 381 -9.62 0.97 -11.15
N ASN A 382 -10.61 0.06 -11.24
CA ASN A 382 -10.40 -1.37 -11.10
C ASN A 382 -9.53 -1.99 -12.21
N LEU A 383 -9.32 -1.30 -13.35
CA LEU A 383 -8.32 -1.70 -14.36
C LEU A 383 -6.89 -1.75 -13.77
N VAL A 384 -6.62 -0.95 -12.74
CA VAL A 384 -5.35 -0.96 -11.99
C VAL A 384 -5.53 -1.67 -10.64
N ASN A 385 -6.53 -1.26 -9.86
CA ASN A 385 -6.65 -1.68 -8.45
C ASN A 385 -7.02 -3.17 -8.32
N GLN A 386 -7.69 -3.78 -9.31
CA GLN A 386 -7.98 -5.22 -9.33
C GLN A 386 -6.96 -6.04 -10.15
N TYR A 387 -5.85 -5.46 -10.64
CA TYR A 387 -4.79 -6.20 -11.34
C TYR A 387 -3.95 -7.10 -10.40
N GLY A 388 -4.00 -6.84 -9.09
CA GLY A 388 -3.33 -7.63 -8.06
C GLY A 388 -1.89 -7.22 -7.75
N GLN A 389 -1.22 -8.01 -6.91
CA GLN A 389 0.08 -7.64 -6.36
C GLN A 389 1.20 -7.94 -7.36
N VAL A 390 1.70 -6.91 -8.04
CA VAL A 390 2.87 -6.99 -8.94
C VAL A 390 4.12 -6.27 -8.41
N TYR A 391 3.96 -5.40 -7.40
CA TYR A 391 5.09 -4.78 -6.71
C TYR A 391 5.71 -5.73 -5.68
N ARG A 392 7.04 -5.91 -5.71
CA ARG A 392 7.82 -6.82 -4.83
C ARG A 392 7.39 -8.30 -4.85
N GLY A 393 6.66 -8.73 -5.87
CA GLY A 393 6.22 -10.12 -6.09
C GLY A 393 5.14 -10.13 -7.18
N TYR A 394 4.90 -11.27 -7.84
CA TYR A 394 3.91 -11.37 -8.92
C TYR A 394 2.80 -12.37 -8.54
N LYS A 395 1.78 -11.86 -7.85
CA LYS A 395 0.49 -12.52 -7.56
C LYS A 395 -0.64 -11.71 -8.24
N PRO A 396 -0.79 -11.78 -9.59
CA PRO A 396 -1.83 -11.06 -10.31
C PRO A 396 -3.24 -11.56 -9.93
N PHE A 397 -4.21 -10.66 -10.03
CA PHE A 397 -5.65 -10.91 -9.87
C PHE A 397 -6.34 -10.35 -11.12
N ARG A 398 -7.31 -11.07 -11.71
CA ARG A 398 -8.05 -10.70 -12.95
C ARG A 398 -7.20 -10.18 -14.14
N ALA A 399 -5.87 -10.28 -14.13
CA ALA A 399 -5.01 -9.57 -15.08
C ALA A 399 -5.33 -9.87 -16.55
N GLU A 400 -5.62 -11.13 -16.90
CA GLU A 400 -6.06 -11.52 -18.24
C GLU A 400 -7.36 -10.84 -18.66
N THR A 401 -8.35 -10.78 -17.77
CA THR A 401 -9.61 -10.05 -17.96
C THR A 401 -9.36 -8.56 -18.21
N LEU A 402 -8.54 -7.92 -17.36
CA LEU A 402 -8.31 -6.47 -17.43
C LEU A 402 -7.48 -6.09 -18.65
N ARG A 403 -6.53 -6.94 -19.07
CA ARG A 403 -5.80 -6.86 -20.34
C ARG A 403 -6.76 -6.88 -21.54
N LYS A 404 -7.65 -7.89 -21.61
CA LYS A 404 -8.70 -7.96 -22.65
C LYS A 404 -9.58 -6.72 -22.65
N CYS A 405 -10.00 -6.22 -21.49
CA CYS A 405 -10.75 -4.96 -21.39
C CYS A 405 -9.96 -3.76 -21.97
N ALA A 406 -8.65 -3.67 -21.69
CA ALA A 406 -7.83 -2.55 -22.14
C ALA A 406 -7.49 -2.60 -23.63
N ALA A 407 -7.40 -3.79 -24.22
CA ALA A 407 -7.17 -3.95 -25.66
C ALA A 407 -8.41 -3.55 -26.51
N LEU A 408 -9.62 -3.81 -26.00
CA LEU A 408 -10.88 -3.43 -26.63
C LEU A 408 -11.20 -1.92 -26.56
N ILE A 409 -10.46 -1.13 -25.76
CA ILE A 409 -10.65 0.33 -25.63
C ILE A 409 -10.43 1.10 -26.95
N PRO A 410 -9.34 0.89 -27.72
CA PRO A 410 -9.15 1.51 -29.04
C PRO A 410 -10.06 0.96 -30.14
N GLU A 411 -10.61 -0.25 -30.01
CA GLU A 411 -11.52 -0.82 -31.02
C GLU A 411 -12.91 -0.20 -31.02
N ALA A 412 -13.38 0.30 -29.86
CA ALA A 412 -14.70 0.89 -29.75
C ALA A 412 -14.83 2.22 -30.51
N LYS A 413 -16.03 2.52 -31.02
CA LYS A 413 -16.35 3.77 -31.73
C LYS A 413 -15.94 5.03 -30.95
N LYS A 414 -16.10 4.94 -29.62
CA LYS A 414 -15.72 5.94 -28.63
C LYS A 414 -15.71 5.28 -27.26
N THR A 415 -14.76 5.63 -26.40
CA THR A 415 -14.63 5.06 -25.05
C THR A 415 -14.78 6.12 -23.96
N VAL A 416 -15.55 5.80 -22.92
CA VAL A 416 -15.73 6.63 -21.72
C VAL A 416 -15.37 5.84 -20.47
N LEU A 417 -14.36 6.30 -19.74
CA LEU A 417 -13.94 5.73 -18.46
C LEU A 417 -14.65 6.49 -17.34
N LEU A 418 -15.44 5.81 -16.52
CA LEU A 418 -16.16 6.40 -15.39
C LEU A 418 -15.51 5.96 -14.08
N SER A 419 -15.19 6.91 -13.18
CA SER A 419 -14.67 6.57 -11.84
C SER A 419 -15.12 7.55 -10.76
N GLY A 420 -15.12 7.11 -9.49
CA GLY A 420 -15.19 8.01 -8.32
C GLY A 420 -13.82 8.52 -7.85
N THR A 421 -12.76 7.93 -8.41
CA THR A 421 -11.33 8.06 -8.08
C THR A 421 -10.55 7.77 -9.36
N MET A 422 -10.21 8.75 -10.20
CA MET A 422 -9.54 8.46 -11.48
C MET A 422 -8.03 8.60 -11.34
N SER A 423 -7.26 7.67 -11.93
CA SER A 423 -5.81 7.75 -11.94
C SER A 423 -5.33 8.62 -13.11
N PRO A 424 -4.59 9.73 -12.87
CA PRO A 424 -4.02 10.54 -13.94
C PRO A 424 -3.07 9.74 -14.84
N LEU A 425 -2.29 8.83 -14.25
CA LEU A 425 -1.40 7.91 -14.96
C LEU A 425 -2.16 6.96 -15.89
N LEU A 426 -3.34 6.46 -15.48
CA LEU A 426 -4.21 5.64 -16.33
C LEU A 426 -4.74 6.46 -17.52
N CYS A 427 -5.15 7.71 -17.28
CA CYS A 427 -5.63 8.62 -18.34
C CYS A 427 -4.52 8.93 -19.36
N GLN A 428 -3.32 9.26 -18.87
CA GLN A 428 -2.14 9.49 -19.70
C GLN A 428 -1.79 8.25 -20.56
N THR A 429 -1.82 7.06 -19.95
CA THR A 429 -1.48 5.79 -20.62
C THR A 429 -2.51 5.40 -21.68
N LEU A 430 -3.80 5.61 -21.41
CA LEU A 430 -4.92 5.35 -22.34
C LEU A 430 -5.23 6.54 -23.26
N LYS A 431 -4.40 7.60 -23.26
CA LYS A 431 -4.58 8.86 -24.01
C LYS A 431 -5.98 9.48 -23.85
N ALA A 432 -6.61 9.30 -22.69
CA ALA A 432 -7.96 9.75 -22.39
C ALA A 432 -7.97 11.18 -21.84
N GLN A 433 -8.85 12.04 -22.35
CA GLN A 433 -9.01 13.39 -21.82
C GLN A 433 -9.66 13.33 -20.43
N LEU A 434 -8.94 13.76 -19.40
CA LEU A 434 -9.45 13.78 -18.04
C LEU A 434 -10.42 14.96 -17.82
N VAL A 435 -11.61 14.64 -17.33
CA VAL A 435 -12.64 15.57 -16.87
C VAL A 435 -12.88 15.27 -15.39
N THR A 436 -12.54 16.20 -14.52
CA THR A 436 -12.79 16.10 -13.08
C THR A 436 -14.01 16.95 -12.71
N VAL A 437 -14.98 16.32 -12.06
CA VAL A 437 -16.21 17.00 -11.63
C VAL A 437 -16.22 17.11 -10.11
N SER A 438 -16.00 18.33 -9.62
CA SER A 438 -16.14 18.63 -8.20
C SER A 438 -17.61 18.79 -7.83
N ARG A 439 -17.95 18.56 -6.55
CA ARG A 439 -19.32 18.72 -6.05
C ARG A 439 -19.35 19.69 -4.87
N ASN A 440 -20.12 20.77 -5.02
CA ASN A 440 -20.25 21.86 -4.05
C ASN A 440 -20.83 21.39 -2.70
N GLN A 441 -21.66 20.35 -2.70
CA GLN A 441 -22.31 19.79 -1.51
C GLN A 441 -21.92 18.31 -1.31
N ASN A 442 -20.84 18.06 -0.56
CA ASN A 442 -20.47 16.73 -0.08
C ASN A 442 -20.82 16.58 1.42
N PRO A 443 -21.09 15.35 1.92
CA PRO A 443 -21.24 15.11 3.35
C PRO A 443 -19.91 15.39 4.06
N ASN A 444 -19.96 16.00 5.25
CA ASN A 444 -18.75 16.29 6.03
C ASN A 444 -18.20 14.97 6.61
N VAL A 445 -17.05 14.50 6.10
CA VAL A 445 -16.40 13.30 6.61
C VAL A 445 -15.29 13.68 7.58
N ARG A 446 -15.46 13.26 8.84
CA ARG A 446 -14.45 13.38 9.90
C ARG A 446 -13.74 12.03 10.07
N VAL A 447 -12.44 12.01 9.81
CA VAL A 447 -11.59 10.84 9.99
C VAL A 447 -10.78 11.02 11.27
N PHE A 448 -11.03 10.17 12.24
CA PHE A 448 -10.31 10.07 13.50
C PHE A 448 -9.11 9.12 13.29
N ASP A 449 -7.91 9.68 13.22
CA ASP A 449 -6.65 8.95 13.17
C ASP A 449 -6.39 8.26 14.52
N ILE A 450 -6.28 6.93 14.50
CA ILE A 450 -5.91 6.07 15.63
C ILE A 450 -4.69 5.25 15.22
N GLU A 451 -3.61 5.41 15.97
CA GLU A 451 -2.34 4.75 15.75
C GLU A 451 -2.20 3.56 16.71
N ALA A 452 -2.15 2.33 16.21
CA ALA A 452 -2.02 1.14 17.06
C ALA A 452 -0.62 1.00 17.66
N ASP A 453 -0.52 0.38 18.85
CA ASP A 453 0.73 0.13 19.60
C ASP A 453 1.73 -0.81 18.90
N GLY A 454 1.44 -1.24 17.67
CA GLY A 454 2.28 -2.13 16.89
C GLY A 454 1.85 -2.23 15.44
N THR A 455 2.55 -3.07 14.69
CA THR A 455 2.35 -3.26 13.24
C THR A 455 1.75 -4.61 12.85
N ASN A 456 1.46 -5.48 13.82
CA ASN A 456 0.84 -6.78 13.61
C ASN A 456 -0.69 -6.71 13.76
N ASN A 457 -1.39 -7.75 13.30
CA ASN A 457 -2.85 -7.80 13.38
C ASN A 457 -3.36 -7.81 14.83
N GLU A 458 -2.61 -8.36 15.79
CA GLU A 458 -2.97 -8.38 17.21
C GLU A 458 -3.05 -6.96 17.81
N ALA A 459 -2.11 -6.06 17.48
CA ALA A 459 -2.17 -4.65 17.90
C ALA A 459 -3.37 -3.92 17.28
N LEU A 460 -3.66 -4.19 16.00
CA LEU A 460 -4.86 -3.66 15.33
C LEU A 460 -6.17 -4.19 15.97
N ALA A 461 -6.20 -5.47 16.34
CA ALA A 461 -7.33 -6.09 17.04
C ALA A 461 -7.52 -5.51 18.46
N ARG A 462 -6.44 -5.33 19.24
CA ARG A 462 -6.49 -4.69 20.57
C ARG A 462 -7.04 -3.26 20.50
N SER A 463 -6.56 -2.46 19.54
CA SER A 463 -7.05 -1.10 19.30
C SER A 463 -8.53 -1.08 18.91
N LEU A 464 -8.94 -1.96 17.99
CA LEU A 464 -10.35 -2.10 17.59
C LEU A 464 -11.24 -2.51 18.76
N ILE A 465 -10.88 -3.54 19.53
CA ILE A 465 -11.69 -4.02 20.66
C ILE A 465 -11.78 -2.96 21.76
N THR A 466 -10.71 -2.21 22.01
CA THR A 466 -10.71 -1.09 22.98
C THR A 466 -11.71 0.00 22.56
N HIS A 467 -11.75 0.37 21.27
CA HIS A 467 -12.75 1.34 20.78
C HIS A 467 -14.16 0.78 20.56
N LEU A 468 -14.35 -0.55 20.51
CA LEU A 468 -15.66 -1.19 20.57
C LEU A 468 -16.20 -1.22 22.02
N ALA A 469 -15.34 -1.42 23.02
CA ALA A 469 -15.71 -1.40 24.43
C ALA A 469 -16.22 -0.01 24.89
N GLU A 470 -15.74 1.09 24.29
CA GLU A 470 -16.28 2.44 24.49
C GLU A 470 -17.74 2.63 24.02
N ILE A 471 -18.19 1.78 23.09
CA ILE A 471 -19.52 1.86 22.45
C ILE A 471 -20.50 0.92 23.15
N PHE A 472 -19.98 -0.27 23.50
CA PHE A 472 -20.70 -1.36 24.11
C PHE A 472 -20.13 -1.64 25.52
N PRO A 473 -20.33 -0.72 26.48
CA PRO A 473 -19.90 -0.95 27.86
C PRO A 473 -20.59 -2.20 28.41
N ARG A 474 -19.88 -2.98 29.24
CA ARG A 474 -20.46 -4.17 29.89
C ARG A 474 -21.70 -3.78 30.71
N PRO A 475 -22.74 -4.64 30.75
CA PRO A 475 -23.78 -4.53 31.77
C PRO A 475 -23.13 -4.51 33.16
N ARG A 476 -23.54 -3.58 34.02
CA ARG A 476 -23.12 -3.62 35.43
C ARG A 476 -23.74 -4.88 36.07
N ARG A 477 -22.92 -5.75 36.68
CA ARG A 477 -23.43 -6.74 37.65
C ARG A 477 -24.15 -5.94 38.74
N GLY A 478 -25.43 -6.23 38.97
CA GLY A 478 -26.30 -5.45 39.87
C GLY A 478 -27.68 -5.08 39.29
N GLN A 479 -27.96 -5.36 38.02
CA GLN A 479 -29.33 -5.34 37.48
C GLN A 479 -29.68 -6.68 36.83
N THR A 480 -29.97 -7.67 37.68
CA THR A 480 -30.92 -8.73 37.32
C THR A 480 -32.30 -8.11 37.14
N SER A 481 -33.03 -8.58 36.13
CA SER A 481 -34.40 -8.12 35.86
C SER A 481 -35.35 -8.55 36.97
N LEU A 482 -36.13 -7.60 37.52
CA LEU A 482 -37.34 -7.93 38.26
C LEU A 482 -38.30 -8.68 37.32
N THR A 483 -38.80 -9.82 37.78
CA THR A 483 -39.93 -10.54 37.17
C THR A 483 -41.23 -9.78 37.46
N PRO A 484 -42.15 -9.67 36.49
CA PRO A 484 -43.44 -9.02 36.71
C PRO A 484 -44.40 -10.00 37.42
N GLY A 485 -44.47 -9.92 38.74
CA GLY A 485 -45.45 -10.67 39.53
C GLY A 485 -45.05 -10.88 40.98
N GLU A 486 -45.51 -9.99 41.86
CA GLU A 486 -46.12 -10.26 43.18
C GLU A 486 -46.35 -8.91 43.91
N ALA A 487 -47.27 -8.88 44.88
CA ALA A 487 -47.74 -7.65 45.52
C ALA A 487 -48.08 -7.87 47.01
N ARG A 488 -47.94 -6.79 47.81
CA ARG A 488 -47.92 -6.76 49.30
C ARG A 488 -46.64 -7.41 49.87
N ALA A 489 -46.08 -7.00 51.01
CA ALA A 489 -46.62 -6.18 52.09
C ALA A 489 -45.61 -5.14 52.66
N GLU A 490 -45.93 -4.58 53.83
CA GLU A 490 -45.29 -3.44 54.50
C GLU A 490 -43.94 -3.78 55.17
N GLY A 491 -43.17 -2.75 55.57
CA GLY A 491 -41.95 -2.95 56.38
C GLY A 491 -41.04 -1.73 56.51
N THR A 492 -41.17 -0.98 57.61
CA THR A 492 -40.33 0.19 57.94
C THR A 492 -38.89 -0.17 58.32
N SER A 493 -37.90 0.64 57.91
CA SER A 493 -36.96 1.24 58.87
C SER A 493 -36.19 2.45 58.27
N ARG A 494 -35.60 3.26 59.15
CA ARG A 494 -34.74 4.42 58.83
C ARG A 494 -33.30 4.16 59.28
N THR A 495 -32.32 4.58 58.48
CA THR A 495 -31.00 4.99 59.02
C THR A 495 -30.45 6.17 58.20
N ARG A 496 -29.97 7.20 58.90
CA ARG A 496 -29.33 8.39 58.31
C ARG A 496 -27.82 8.18 58.21
N GLY A 497 -27.21 8.74 57.17
CA GLY A 497 -25.75 8.90 57.05
C GLY A 497 -25.40 10.16 56.25
N TYR A 498 -25.02 11.23 56.96
CA TYR A 498 -24.36 12.42 56.39
C TYR A 498 -22.84 12.14 56.26
N ALA A 499 -21.99 12.84 55.50
CA ALA A 499 -22.11 14.05 54.67
C ALA A 499 -21.27 13.88 53.36
N ALA A 500 -21.45 14.67 52.27
CA ALA A 500 -20.79 15.96 51.94
C ALA A 500 -19.24 15.98 52.09
N THR A 501 -18.40 16.59 51.23
CA THR A 501 -18.53 17.52 50.06
C THR A 501 -17.66 17.00 48.87
N HIS A 502 -17.52 17.57 47.64
CA HIS A 502 -17.59 18.94 47.11
C HIS A 502 -18.07 19.01 45.63
N GLU A 503 -18.17 20.23 45.07
CA GLU A 503 -18.96 20.57 43.88
C GLU A 503 -18.23 20.59 42.51
N THR A 504 -19.06 20.76 41.47
CA THR A 504 -18.77 21.43 40.18
C THR A 504 -17.65 20.89 39.28
N SER A 505 -18.04 20.06 38.30
CA SER A 505 -17.46 20.12 36.94
C SER A 505 -18.49 19.70 35.89
N GLU A 506 -19.49 20.55 35.64
CA GLU A 506 -20.42 20.34 34.54
C GLU A 506 -19.79 20.71 33.18
N ARG A 507 -19.52 19.70 32.34
CA ARG A 507 -19.86 19.75 30.89
C ARG A 507 -19.61 18.42 30.17
N SER A 508 -20.42 18.17 29.14
CA SER A 508 -20.31 17.02 28.22
C SER A 508 -20.59 15.64 28.85
N THR A 509 -21.83 15.43 29.28
CA THR A 509 -22.41 14.09 29.46
C THR A 509 -22.40 13.33 28.13
N LYS A 510 -21.37 12.49 27.92
CA LYS A 510 -21.24 11.63 26.73
C LYS A 510 -22.24 10.48 26.79
N SER A 511 -23.46 10.75 26.34
CA SER A 511 -24.49 9.72 26.15
C SER A 511 -23.97 8.60 25.24
N ALA A 512 -23.96 7.38 25.77
CA ALA A 512 -23.57 6.21 25.00
C ALA A 512 -24.58 6.01 23.84
N PRO A 513 -24.14 5.70 22.60
CA PRO A 513 -25.00 5.70 21.42
C PRO A 513 -25.86 4.41 21.31
N GLN A 514 -26.66 4.13 22.34
CA GLN A 514 -27.61 3.02 22.35
C GLN A 514 -28.53 3.09 21.11
N GLY A 515 -28.67 1.96 20.42
CA GLY A 515 -29.50 1.83 19.21
C GLY A 515 -28.86 2.22 17.87
N LYS A 516 -27.59 2.67 17.83
CA LYS A 516 -26.89 2.92 16.56
C LYS A 516 -26.22 1.67 16.00
N LEU A 517 -26.18 1.58 14.68
CA LEU A 517 -25.48 0.54 13.92
C LEU A 517 -24.02 0.96 13.71
N HIS A 518 -23.09 0.13 14.15
CA HIS A 518 -21.65 0.33 13.96
C HIS A 518 -21.14 -0.60 12.85
N VAL A 519 -20.18 -0.11 12.05
CA VAL A 519 -19.64 -0.87 10.90
C VAL A 519 -18.13 -0.93 11.01
N VAL A 520 -17.54 -2.10 10.77
CA VAL A 520 -16.10 -2.35 10.80
C VAL A 520 -15.68 -2.95 9.46
N PHE A 521 -14.80 -2.25 8.76
CA PHE A 521 -14.11 -2.74 7.57
C PHE A 521 -12.71 -3.23 7.95
N TRP A 522 -12.42 -4.51 7.68
CA TRP A 522 -11.07 -5.06 7.74
C TRP A 522 -10.94 -6.14 6.67
N ASN A 523 -9.96 -6.03 5.77
CA ASN A 523 -9.79 -6.98 4.67
C ASN A 523 -9.08 -8.28 5.12
N ASN A 524 -9.55 -8.91 6.19
CA ASN A 524 -9.07 -10.18 6.71
C ASN A 524 -10.20 -10.92 7.44
N THR A 525 -10.80 -11.93 6.79
CA THR A 525 -11.95 -12.67 7.35
C THR A 525 -11.60 -13.37 8.67
N ASP A 526 -10.40 -13.92 8.80
CA ASP A 526 -10.00 -14.70 9.97
C ASP A 526 -9.89 -13.81 11.22
N GLN A 527 -9.36 -12.59 11.05
CA GLN A 527 -9.33 -11.58 12.10
C GLN A 527 -10.72 -11.04 12.43
N LEU A 528 -11.61 -10.86 11.43
CA LEU A 528 -13.00 -10.50 11.68
C LEU A 528 -13.74 -11.57 12.51
N THR A 529 -13.47 -12.86 12.25
CA THR A 529 -14.02 -13.98 13.04
C THR A 529 -13.46 -14.00 14.46
N ALA A 530 -12.13 -13.89 14.63
CA ALA A 530 -11.50 -13.86 15.96
C ALA A 530 -11.97 -12.67 16.81
N VAL A 531 -12.10 -11.48 16.21
CA VAL A 531 -12.65 -10.30 16.91
C VAL A 531 -14.14 -10.50 17.24
N LYS A 532 -14.93 -11.14 16.36
CA LYS A 532 -16.33 -11.48 16.66
C LYS A 532 -16.45 -12.42 17.86
N GLU A 533 -15.60 -13.46 17.93
CA GLU A 533 -15.57 -14.38 19.07
C GLU A 533 -15.17 -13.66 20.37
N LEU A 534 -14.10 -12.85 20.34
CA LEU A 534 -13.67 -12.05 21.49
C LEU A 534 -14.72 -11.03 21.96
N VAL A 535 -15.43 -10.36 21.05
CA VAL A 535 -16.50 -9.39 21.37
C VAL A 535 -17.69 -10.08 22.08
N VAL A 536 -17.98 -11.34 21.74
CA VAL A 536 -18.99 -12.15 22.42
C VAL A 536 -18.47 -12.66 23.77
N GLN A 537 -17.25 -13.22 23.82
CA GLN A 537 -16.61 -13.72 25.05
C GLN A 537 -16.44 -12.63 26.13
N LEU A 538 -16.12 -11.40 25.72
CA LEU A 538 -15.96 -10.27 26.64
C LEU A 538 -17.31 -9.66 27.11
N GLY A 539 -18.44 -10.16 26.61
CA GLY A 539 -19.79 -9.77 27.03
C GLY A 539 -20.30 -8.45 26.45
N TYR A 540 -19.68 -7.92 25.39
CA TYR A 540 -20.05 -6.63 24.80
C TYR A 540 -21.30 -6.72 23.90
N LEU A 541 -21.42 -7.79 23.11
CA LEU A 541 -22.57 -8.05 22.23
C LEU A 541 -22.86 -9.55 22.15
N ARG A 542 -24.13 -9.90 21.98
CA ARG A 542 -24.55 -11.29 21.68
C ARG A 542 -24.37 -11.62 20.20
N LYS A 543 -24.28 -12.92 19.88
CA LYS A 543 -24.07 -13.44 18.51
C LYS A 543 -25.15 -12.99 17.51
N ASP A 544 -26.41 -12.84 17.95
CA ASP A 544 -27.54 -12.35 17.15
C ASP A 544 -27.42 -10.87 16.75
N GLN A 545 -26.63 -10.08 17.48
CA GLN A 545 -26.49 -8.63 17.28
C GLN A 545 -25.32 -8.27 16.34
N ILE A 546 -24.61 -9.28 15.81
CA ILE A 546 -23.38 -9.14 15.02
C ILE A 546 -23.50 -9.83 13.65
N ALA A 547 -23.63 -9.05 12.59
CA ALA A 547 -23.55 -9.53 11.21
C ALA A 547 -22.10 -9.59 10.70
N THR A 548 -21.81 -10.51 9.78
CA THR A 548 -20.50 -10.66 9.14
C THR A 548 -20.69 -10.83 7.63
N ILE A 549 -20.08 -9.96 6.82
CA ILE A 549 -20.22 -9.94 5.36
C ILE A 549 -18.85 -10.09 4.70
N SER A 550 -18.58 -11.27 4.15
CA SER A 550 -17.43 -11.51 3.28
C SER A 550 -17.78 -12.55 2.20
N ARG A 551 -16.96 -12.62 1.14
CA ARG A 551 -17.21 -13.51 0.00
C ARG A 551 -17.27 -14.98 0.38
N SER A 552 -16.53 -15.40 1.40
CA SER A 552 -16.58 -16.78 1.91
C SER A 552 -17.86 -17.08 2.71
N HIS A 553 -18.55 -16.09 3.29
CA HIS A 553 -19.87 -16.31 3.89
C HIS A 553 -20.97 -16.38 2.81
N TYR A 554 -20.92 -15.48 1.82
CA TYR A 554 -21.85 -15.51 0.68
C TYR A 554 -21.79 -16.82 -0.10
N ASN A 555 -20.58 -17.28 -0.47
CA ASN A 555 -20.38 -18.54 -1.19
C ASN A 555 -20.86 -19.80 -0.42
N ARG A 556 -21.06 -19.72 0.91
CA ARG A 556 -21.55 -20.82 1.75
C ARG A 556 -23.05 -20.74 2.07
N GLY A 557 -23.77 -19.72 1.57
CA GLY A 557 -25.17 -19.48 1.94
C GLY A 557 -25.37 -18.95 3.37
N GLU A 558 -24.31 -18.70 4.13
CA GLU A 558 -24.35 -18.21 5.53
C GLU A 558 -24.72 -16.72 5.64
N ALA A 559 -25.58 -16.22 4.75
CA ALA A 559 -25.59 -14.83 4.33
C ALA A 559 -26.99 -14.27 4.00
N ASP A 560 -28.08 -14.78 4.58
CA ASP A 560 -29.45 -14.24 4.36
C ASP A 560 -29.55 -12.73 4.62
N ALA A 561 -28.77 -12.23 5.58
CA ALA A 561 -28.67 -10.80 5.87
C ALA A 561 -28.04 -10.00 4.71
N LEU A 562 -27.15 -10.59 3.92
CA LEU A 562 -26.51 -9.97 2.76
C LEU A 562 -27.50 -9.81 1.59
N ASP A 563 -28.36 -10.79 1.32
CA ASP A 563 -29.34 -10.66 0.24
C ASP A 563 -30.42 -9.62 0.57
N ASP A 564 -30.84 -9.49 1.84
CA ASP A 564 -31.64 -8.36 2.31
C ASP A 564 -30.91 -7.00 2.18
N ILE A 565 -29.58 -6.97 2.36
CA ILE A 565 -28.76 -5.76 2.20
C ILE A 565 -28.54 -5.41 0.72
N ILE A 566 -28.37 -6.39 -0.16
CA ILE A 566 -28.23 -6.19 -1.61
C ILE A 566 -29.56 -5.71 -2.20
N SER A 567 -30.67 -6.39 -1.89
CA SER A 567 -32.01 -6.08 -2.41
C SER A 567 -32.63 -4.82 -1.79
N ARG A 568 -32.76 -4.78 -0.45
CA ARG A 568 -33.45 -3.68 0.26
C ARG A 568 -32.55 -2.49 0.56
N GLN A 569 -31.22 -2.62 0.40
CA GLN A 569 -30.23 -1.56 0.67
C GLN A 569 -30.29 -1.04 2.12
N LYS A 570 -30.70 -1.90 3.05
CA LYS A 570 -30.85 -1.66 4.49
C LYS A 570 -30.32 -2.85 5.29
N ILE A 571 -29.64 -2.58 6.39
CA ILE A 571 -29.23 -3.57 7.40
C ILE A 571 -30.35 -3.71 8.44
N LYS A 572 -30.65 -4.95 8.87
CA LYS A 572 -31.73 -5.27 9.84
C LYS A 572 -31.55 -4.54 11.18
N PRO A 573 -32.60 -3.97 11.81
CA PRO A 573 -32.47 -3.18 13.04
C PRO A 573 -31.90 -3.93 14.27
N SER A 574 -32.00 -5.26 14.30
CA SER A 574 -31.41 -6.10 15.35
C SER A 574 -29.87 -6.10 15.36
N ILE A 575 -29.25 -5.79 14.22
CA ILE A 575 -27.80 -5.77 14.06
C ILE A 575 -27.24 -4.45 14.60
N LYS A 576 -26.47 -4.53 15.68
CA LYS A 576 -25.75 -3.40 16.28
C LYS A 576 -24.34 -3.24 15.72
N LEU A 577 -23.74 -4.34 15.27
CA LEU A 577 -22.38 -4.36 14.72
C LEU A 577 -22.33 -5.16 13.41
N LEU A 578 -21.78 -4.56 12.36
CA LEU A 578 -21.52 -5.21 11.08
C LEU A 578 -20.01 -5.28 10.81
N PHE A 579 -19.48 -6.50 10.76
CA PHE A 579 -18.14 -6.77 10.22
C PHE A 579 -18.21 -6.98 8.70
N CYS A 580 -17.31 -6.37 7.93
CA CYS A 580 -17.31 -6.48 6.48
C CYS A 580 -15.91 -6.48 5.82
N THR A 581 -15.80 -7.14 4.67
CA THR A 581 -14.70 -7.00 3.71
C THR A 581 -15.17 -6.22 2.46
N CYS A 582 -14.45 -6.32 1.35
CA CYS A 582 -14.66 -5.57 0.09
C CYS A 582 -16.04 -5.74 -0.61
N LEU A 583 -16.93 -6.64 -0.16
CA LEU A 583 -18.25 -6.81 -0.78
C LEU A 583 -19.14 -5.55 -0.72
N ILE A 584 -18.94 -4.68 0.28
CA ILE A 584 -19.75 -3.47 0.45
C ILE A 584 -19.18 -2.29 -0.37
N SER A 585 -17.87 -2.25 -0.62
CA SER A 585 -17.24 -1.16 -1.38
C SER A 585 -17.61 -1.15 -2.86
N GLU A 586 -17.97 -2.29 -3.46
CA GLU A 586 -18.27 -2.45 -4.89
C GLU A 586 -19.79 -2.54 -5.17
N GLY A 587 -20.46 -1.38 -5.24
CA GLY A 587 -21.79 -1.23 -5.85
C GLY A 587 -22.99 -1.07 -4.89
N VAL A 588 -22.98 -1.73 -3.72
CA VAL A 588 -24.11 -1.69 -2.77
C VAL A 588 -24.20 -0.32 -2.06
N ASN A 589 -25.40 0.24 -1.93
CA ASN A 589 -25.64 1.51 -1.22
C ASN A 589 -26.27 1.24 0.14
N ILE A 590 -25.78 1.87 1.21
CA ILE A 590 -26.37 1.74 2.54
C ILE A 590 -27.33 2.91 2.78
N LYS A 591 -28.63 2.62 2.85
CA LYS A 591 -29.72 3.59 3.07
C LYS A 591 -30.15 3.72 4.54
N ASN A 592 -29.45 3.08 5.49
CA ASN A 592 -29.62 3.29 6.92
C ASN A 592 -29.37 4.77 7.31
N ARG A 593 -30.16 5.30 8.24
CA ARG A 593 -29.98 6.63 8.85
C ARG A 593 -29.35 6.57 10.25
N ASN A 594 -29.35 5.39 10.88
CA ASN A 594 -28.93 5.15 12.27
C ASN A 594 -27.48 4.64 12.40
N VAL A 595 -26.59 4.98 11.45
CA VAL A 595 -25.18 4.56 11.52
C VAL A 595 -24.42 5.42 12.54
N GLY A 596 -23.62 4.77 13.38
CA GLY A 596 -22.84 5.38 14.47
C GLY A 596 -21.39 5.67 14.05
N ARG A 597 -20.46 4.92 14.64
CA ARG A 597 -19.04 4.94 14.25
C ARG A 597 -18.79 3.93 13.13
N ILE A 598 -18.06 4.34 12.09
CA ILE A 598 -17.50 3.44 11.07
C ILE A 598 -16.02 3.25 11.39
N PHE A 599 -15.52 2.02 11.42
CA PHE A 599 -14.11 1.71 11.60
C PHE A 599 -13.49 1.18 10.31
N THR A 600 -12.25 1.58 10.01
CA THR A 600 -11.44 1.03 8.93
C THR A 600 -10.09 0.58 9.49
N VAL A 601 -9.78 -0.71 9.43
CA VAL A 601 -8.60 -1.30 10.07
C VAL A 601 -7.55 -1.68 9.04
N GLY A 602 -6.35 -1.11 9.16
CA GLY A 602 -5.21 -1.35 8.27
C GLY A 602 -5.37 -0.83 6.83
N LEU A 603 -6.46 -0.13 6.51
CA LEU A 603 -6.77 0.34 5.16
C LEU A 603 -5.95 1.60 4.81
N ARG A 604 -4.93 1.43 3.96
CA ARG A 604 -4.04 2.50 3.47
C ARG A 604 -4.23 2.88 1.99
N ASP A 605 -5.20 2.31 1.30
CA ASP A 605 -5.56 2.72 -0.06
C ASP A 605 -6.59 3.86 -0.02
N GLU A 606 -6.28 4.99 -0.68
CA GLU A 606 -7.15 6.16 -0.73
C GLU A 606 -8.42 5.92 -1.56
N ASP A 607 -8.36 5.05 -2.57
CA ASP A 607 -9.48 4.78 -3.46
C ASP A 607 -10.54 3.92 -2.76
N THR A 608 -10.15 2.77 -2.24
CA THR A 608 -11.01 1.86 -1.45
C THR A 608 -11.61 2.59 -0.25
N PHE A 609 -10.84 3.44 0.44
CA PHE A 609 -11.35 4.26 1.55
C PHE A 609 -12.41 5.26 1.08
N ARG A 610 -12.13 6.08 0.05
CA ARG A 610 -13.09 7.04 -0.53
C ARG A 610 -14.38 6.34 -0.94
N GLN A 611 -14.28 5.21 -1.64
CA GLN A 611 -15.43 4.47 -2.17
C GLN A 611 -16.27 3.82 -1.08
N PHE A 612 -15.66 3.17 -0.08
CA PHE A 612 -16.37 2.54 1.03
C PHE A 612 -17.18 3.58 1.83
N ILE A 613 -16.55 4.70 2.19
CA ILE A 613 -17.21 5.76 2.95
C ILE A 613 -18.34 6.44 2.15
N ALA A 614 -18.18 6.58 0.83
CA ALA A 614 -19.21 7.18 -0.03
C ALA A 614 -20.47 6.29 -0.26
N ARG A 615 -20.50 5.03 0.22
CA ARG A 615 -21.71 4.20 0.21
C ARG A 615 -22.75 4.63 1.28
N PHE A 616 -22.35 5.41 2.31
CA PHE A 616 -23.20 5.85 3.44
C PHE A 616 -24.02 7.12 3.13
N ARG A 617 -24.75 7.12 1.99
CA ARG A 617 -25.29 8.34 1.32
C ARG A 617 -26.30 9.20 2.10
N LYS A 618 -26.86 8.75 3.23
CA LYS A 618 -27.94 9.47 3.95
C LYS A 618 -27.50 10.29 5.17
N MET A 619 -26.20 10.38 5.44
CA MET A 619 -25.69 11.11 6.61
C MET A 619 -25.16 12.49 6.23
N LYS A 620 -25.47 13.52 7.05
CA LYS A 620 -24.89 14.88 6.89
C LYS A 620 -23.42 14.93 7.31
N VAL A 621 -23.08 14.20 8.36
CA VAL A 621 -21.72 14.04 8.90
C VAL A 621 -21.41 12.54 8.98
N VAL A 622 -20.20 12.14 8.60
CA VAL A 622 -19.74 10.74 8.66
C VAL A 622 -18.50 10.66 9.54
N ASN A 623 -18.58 9.93 10.65
CA ASN A 623 -17.48 9.76 11.61
C ASN A 623 -16.78 8.41 11.37
N VAL A 624 -15.56 8.47 10.83
CA VAL A 624 -14.74 7.32 10.46
C VAL A 624 -13.55 7.22 11.42
N PHE A 625 -13.29 6.05 11.96
CA PHE A 625 -12.22 5.77 12.92
C PHE A 625 -11.18 4.89 12.19
N SER A 626 -10.08 5.53 11.79
CA SER A 626 -9.04 4.92 10.97
C SER A 626 -7.96 4.34 11.87
N ILE A 627 -7.99 3.01 12.05
CA ILE A 627 -7.03 2.29 12.89
C ILE A 627 -5.90 1.81 11.99
N LEU A 628 -4.75 2.47 12.07
CA LEU A 628 -3.56 2.16 11.30
C LEU A 628 -2.42 1.61 12.18
N PRO A 629 -1.50 0.82 11.60
CA PRO A 629 -0.23 0.47 12.25
C PRO A 629 0.54 1.70 12.73
N THR A 630 1.38 1.54 13.74
CA THR A 630 2.31 2.57 14.26
C THR A 630 3.01 3.34 13.14
N GLU A 631 3.18 4.65 13.31
CA GLU A 631 3.68 5.51 12.25
C GLU A 631 5.15 5.24 11.93
N ARG A 632 5.45 5.18 10.63
CA ARG A 632 6.73 4.73 10.09
C ARG A 632 7.39 5.77 9.19
N ASN A 633 8.67 5.58 8.96
CA ASN A 633 9.39 6.32 7.92
C ASN A 633 8.97 5.86 6.53
N LEU A 634 9.01 6.80 5.59
CA LEU A 634 8.85 6.51 4.16
C LEU A 634 9.95 5.53 3.74
N LEU A 635 9.59 4.49 2.98
CA LEU A 635 10.61 3.60 2.43
C LEU A 635 11.39 4.34 1.32
N PRO A 636 12.68 4.04 1.09
CA PRO A 636 13.46 4.70 0.03
C PRO A 636 12.83 4.57 -1.37
N ASP A 637 12.02 3.53 -1.57
CA ASP A 637 11.30 3.23 -2.80
C ASP A 637 10.03 4.11 -2.99
N PHE A 638 9.75 5.04 -2.07
CA PHE A 638 8.71 6.07 -2.19
C PHE A 638 9.13 7.19 -3.16
N PHE A 639 10.39 7.63 -3.08
CA PHE A 639 10.90 8.85 -3.73
C PHE A 639 11.03 8.85 -5.27
N PRO A 640 11.12 7.72 -6.00
CA PRO A 640 11.06 7.74 -7.47
C PRO A 640 9.77 8.39 -7.98
N PHE A 641 9.88 9.29 -8.94
CA PHE A 641 8.73 9.97 -9.55
C PHE A 641 7.93 9.00 -10.44
N ALA A 642 6.60 9.03 -10.31
CA ALA A 642 5.71 8.05 -10.93
C ALA A 642 5.53 8.23 -12.45
N ASP A 643 5.72 9.44 -12.98
CA ASP A 643 5.70 9.75 -14.41
C ASP A 643 6.99 9.31 -15.11
N GLU A 644 8.16 9.61 -14.53
CA GLU A 644 9.45 9.09 -15.01
C GLU A 644 9.48 7.55 -14.93
N GLU A 645 8.95 6.94 -13.87
CA GLU A 645 8.81 5.48 -13.75
C GLU A 645 7.84 4.90 -14.78
N LEU A 646 6.70 5.56 -15.05
CA LEU A 646 5.74 5.11 -16.08
C LEU A 646 6.39 5.09 -17.46
N ILE A 647 7.03 6.20 -17.87
CA ILE A 647 7.64 6.33 -19.21
C ILE A 647 8.72 5.27 -19.41
N ASN A 648 9.66 5.13 -18.47
CA ASN A 648 10.76 4.17 -18.57
C ASN A 648 10.25 2.72 -18.63
N ASN A 649 9.22 2.37 -17.84
CA ASN A 649 8.67 1.00 -17.86
C ASN A 649 7.77 0.73 -19.09
N LEU A 650 7.14 1.75 -19.69
CA LEU A 650 6.42 1.58 -20.96
C LEU A 650 7.37 1.40 -22.15
N GLU A 651 8.50 2.13 -22.19
CA GLU A 651 9.57 1.86 -23.16
C GLU A 651 10.12 0.44 -23.01
N LEU A 652 10.33 -0.01 -21.77
CA LEU A 652 10.76 -1.36 -21.45
C LEU A 652 9.73 -2.42 -21.85
N ALA A 653 8.44 -2.19 -21.60
CA ALA A 653 7.35 -3.07 -22.02
C ALA A 653 7.34 -3.29 -23.55
N GLU A 654 7.51 -2.23 -24.34
CA GLU A 654 7.56 -2.35 -25.81
C GLU A 654 8.90 -2.91 -26.31
N LEU A 655 10.01 -2.80 -25.56
CA LEU A 655 11.23 -3.57 -25.83
C LEU A 655 11.03 -5.08 -25.59
N GLN A 656 10.40 -5.46 -24.48
CA GLN A 656 10.09 -6.86 -24.17
C GLN A 656 9.10 -7.46 -25.18
N ALA A 657 8.05 -6.74 -25.55
CA ALA A 657 7.11 -7.15 -26.59
C ALA A 657 7.80 -7.35 -27.95
N ARG A 658 8.66 -6.41 -28.39
CA ARG A 658 9.46 -6.56 -29.62
C ARG A 658 10.42 -7.75 -29.57
N GLN A 659 11.04 -8.03 -28.42
CA GLN A 659 11.90 -9.20 -28.28
C GLN A 659 11.10 -10.51 -28.41
N LEU A 660 9.91 -10.59 -27.83
CA LEU A 660 9.03 -11.75 -27.97
C LEU A 660 8.50 -11.92 -29.40
N ARG A 661 8.10 -10.83 -30.08
CA ARG A 661 7.75 -10.85 -31.53
C ARG A 661 8.92 -11.39 -32.37
N ARG A 662 10.15 -10.93 -32.12
CA ARG A 662 11.38 -11.42 -32.79
C ARG A 662 11.68 -12.88 -32.48
N SER A 663 11.52 -13.29 -31.23
CA SER A 663 11.81 -14.66 -30.81
C SER A 663 10.80 -15.65 -31.40
N LYS A 664 9.50 -15.30 -31.44
CA LYS A 664 8.48 -16.07 -32.17
C LYS A 664 8.91 -16.31 -33.62
N LYS A 665 9.29 -15.26 -34.36
CA LYS A 665 9.79 -15.40 -35.73
C LYS A 665 11.05 -16.29 -35.83
N ARG A 666 12.00 -16.18 -34.90
CA ARG A 666 13.20 -17.05 -34.86
C ARG A 666 12.81 -18.53 -34.72
N TRP A 667 11.89 -18.85 -33.81
CA TRP A 667 11.51 -20.23 -33.51
C TRP A 667 10.51 -20.82 -34.51
N GLN A 668 9.80 -20.00 -35.28
CA GLN A 668 8.99 -20.47 -36.42
C GLN A 668 9.86 -21.16 -37.49
N ASN A 669 11.11 -20.70 -37.68
CA ASN A 669 12.07 -21.31 -38.60
C ASN A 669 12.59 -22.71 -38.16
N GLU A 670 12.17 -23.25 -37.00
CA GLU A 670 12.47 -24.63 -36.59
C GLU A 670 11.49 -25.67 -37.16
N TYR A 671 10.42 -25.22 -37.83
CA TYR A 671 9.36 -26.05 -38.39
C TYR A 671 9.42 -26.00 -39.92
N PRO A 672 9.15 -27.11 -40.63
CA PRO A 672 9.08 -27.13 -42.09
C PRO A 672 7.95 -26.22 -42.60
N ALA A 673 8.01 -25.85 -43.88
CA ALA A 673 7.07 -24.90 -44.50
C ALA A 673 5.60 -25.35 -44.38
N GLU A 674 5.37 -26.66 -44.45
CA GLU A 674 4.07 -27.32 -44.29
C GLU A 674 3.48 -27.23 -42.87
N ASP A 675 4.31 -27.16 -41.82
CA ASP A 675 3.90 -26.98 -40.43
C ASP A 675 3.52 -25.52 -40.13
N LEU A 676 4.05 -24.53 -40.87
CA LEU A 676 3.90 -23.10 -40.56
C LEU A 676 2.44 -22.64 -40.40
N PRO A 677 1.46 -23.05 -41.23
CA PRO A 677 0.04 -22.73 -41.03
C PRO A 677 -0.52 -23.33 -39.72
N PHE A 678 -0.01 -24.50 -39.32
CA PHE A 678 -0.47 -25.26 -38.16
C PHE A 678 0.31 -24.96 -36.88
N ILE A 679 1.35 -24.11 -36.90
CA ILE A 679 2.13 -23.75 -35.69
C ILE A 679 1.24 -23.29 -34.54
N THR A 680 0.17 -22.52 -34.75
CA THR A 680 -0.70 -22.16 -33.62
C THR A 680 -1.51 -23.32 -33.06
N ASN A 681 -1.77 -24.36 -33.85
CA ASN A 681 -2.43 -25.57 -33.37
C ASN A 681 -1.43 -26.46 -32.61
N ILE A 682 -0.16 -26.48 -33.05
CA ILE A 682 0.96 -27.14 -32.36
C ILE A 682 1.31 -26.43 -31.03
N GLU A 683 1.36 -25.08 -31.00
CA GLU A 683 1.53 -24.29 -29.76
C GLU A 683 0.32 -24.42 -28.81
N GLN A 684 -0.85 -24.82 -29.31
CA GLN A 684 -2.06 -25.09 -28.51
C GLN A 684 -2.14 -26.54 -28.02
N SER A 685 -1.74 -27.55 -28.81
CA SER A 685 -1.70 -28.95 -28.39
C SER A 685 -0.65 -29.22 -27.30
N ASN A 686 0.35 -28.33 -27.18
CA ASN A 686 1.23 -28.21 -26.02
C ASN A 686 0.44 -27.87 -24.74
N ASN A 687 -0.01 -28.94 -24.05
CA ASN A 687 -0.91 -29.01 -22.88
C ASN A 687 -0.36 -28.39 -21.57
N TYR A 688 0.32 -27.25 -21.64
CA TYR A 688 0.76 -26.48 -20.47
C TYR A 688 0.68 -24.97 -20.71
N GLN A 689 0.59 -24.20 -19.62
CA GLN A 689 0.62 -22.74 -19.65
C GLN A 689 1.96 -22.25 -19.12
N TYR A 690 2.77 -21.62 -19.97
CA TYR A 690 3.96 -20.91 -19.49
C TYR A 690 3.59 -19.54 -18.91
N ARG A 691 4.40 -19.05 -17.97
CA ARG A 691 4.26 -17.70 -17.39
C ARG A 691 5.64 -17.06 -17.35
N ASN A 692 5.91 -16.20 -18.32
CA ASN A 692 7.21 -15.55 -18.43
C ASN A 692 7.53 -14.72 -17.16
N HIS A 693 8.71 -14.93 -16.59
CA HIS A 693 9.15 -14.30 -15.34
C HIS A 693 10.16 -13.16 -15.56
N LEU A 694 10.82 -13.11 -16.72
CA LEU A 694 11.83 -12.10 -17.06
C LEU A 694 11.26 -11.01 -17.98
N LEU A 695 10.58 -11.41 -19.05
CA LEU A 695 9.91 -10.56 -20.04
C LEU A 695 8.43 -10.38 -19.68
N ASN A 696 8.16 -9.99 -18.44
CA ASN A 696 6.82 -10.01 -17.85
C ASN A 696 6.01 -8.70 -18.01
N LEU A 697 6.57 -7.67 -18.65
CA LEU A 697 5.88 -6.43 -19.02
C LEU A 697 5.22 -6.51 -20.41
N ALA A 698 5.10 -7.70 -20.98
CA ALA A 698 4.37 -7.97 -22.21
C ALA A 698 3.42 -9.15 -22.02
N TYR A 699 2.39 -9.25 -22.87
CA TYR A 699 1.43 -10.35 -22.88
C TYR A 699 0.99 -10.69 -24.30
N GLN A 700 0.41 -11.88 -24.48
CA GLN A 700 -0.13 -12.31 -25.77
C GLN A 700 -1.61 -11.91 -25.88
N HIS A 701 -1.98 -11.32 -27.01
CA HIS A 701 -3.34 -11.03 -27.42
C HIS A 701 -3.43 -11.33 -28.92
N ASP A 702 -4.45 -12.08 -29.32
CA ASP A 702 -4.78 -12.39 -30.72
C ASP A 702 -3.56 -12.87 -31.52
N LYS A 703 -2.84 -13.82 -30.91
CA LYS A 703 -1.60 -14.47 -31.37
C LYS A 703 -0.35 -13.57 -31.40
N GLU A 704 -0.49 -12.26 -31.27
CA GLU A 704 0.57 -11.23 -31.20
C GLU A 704 1.07 -10.98 -29.77
N TRP A 705 2.28 -10.42 -29.63
CA TRP A 705 2.82 -9.95 -28.33
C TRP A 705 2.73 -8.43 -28.22
N ILE A 706 2.10 -7.93 -27.15
CA ILE A 706 1.87 -6.50 -26.91
C ILE A 706 2.33 -6.07 -25.50
N PRO A 707 2.72 -4.80 -25.30
CA PRO A 707 3.15 -4.29 -24.01
C PRO A 707 2.00 -4.29 -22.99
N ASP A 708 2.33 -4.39 -21.71
CA ASP A 708 1.38 -4.44 -20.59
C ASP A 708 1.37 -3.14 -19.77
N PRO A 709 0.63 -2.11 -20.21
CA PRO A 709 0.51 -0.86 -19.47
C PRO A 709 -0.14 -1.04 -18.09
N LEU A 710 -1.05 -2.02 -17.93
CA LEU A 710 -1.75 -2.22 -16.67
C LEU A 710 -0.83 -2.82 -15.60
N HIS A 711 0.08 -3.73 -15.97
CA HIS A 711 1.14 -4.20 -15.08
C HIS A 711 2.00 -3.04 -14.57
N VAL A 712 2.44 -2.13 -15.44
CA VAL A 712 3.23 -0.95 -15.04
C VAL A 712 2.46 -0.06 -14.07
N LEU A 713 1.20 0.27 -14.38
CA LEU A 713 0.34 1.08 -13.51
C LEU A 713 0.08 0.41 -12.15
N ALA A 714 -0.15 -0.90 -12.13
CA ALA A 714 -0.35 -1.67 -10.91
C ALA A 714 0.94 -1.79 -10.07
N ALA A 715 2.12 -1.80 -10.70
CA ALA A 715 3.40 -1.76 -10.00
C ALA A 715 3.62 -0.41 -9.32
N ILE A 716 3.29 0.70 -9.99
CA ILE A 716 3.36 2.06 -9.44
C ILE A 716 2.34 2.24 -8.29
N HIS A 717 1.10 1.80 -8.47
CA HIS A 717 0.09 1.81 -7.40
C HIS A 717 0.52 0.95 -6.20
N GLY A 718 1.01 -0.27 -6.45
CA GLY A 718 1.56 -1.15 -5.42
C GLY A 718 2.76 -0.54 -4.70
N ARG A 719 3.63 0.19 -5.40
CA ARG A 719 4.75 0.96 -4.81
C ARG A 719 4.24 2.08 -3.91
N LYS A 720 3.25 2.86 -4.35
CA LYS A 720 2.60 3.94 -3.55
C LYS A 720 2.12 3.40 -2.20
N VAL A 721 1.23 2.40 -2.21
CA VAL A 721 0.64 1.83 -0.99
C VAL A 721 1.69 1.14 -0.11
N ALA A 722 2.66 0.44 -0.70
CA ALA A 722 3.67 -0.31 0.07
C ALA A 722 4.78 0.57 0.69
N SER A 723 5.10 1.73 0.10
CA SER A 723 6.21 2.60 0.52
C SER A 723 5.81 3.80 1.40
N ALA A 724 4.55 4.23 1.31
CA ALA A 724 4.00 5.37 2.06
C ALA A 724 3.89 5.15 3.59
N ASN A 725 3.73 6.25 4.32
CA ASN A 725 3.43 6.29 5.75
C ASN A 725 1.99 6.78 6.02
N ASN A 726 1.54 6.82 7.29
CA ASN A 726 0.18 7.25 7.62
C ASN A 726 -0.04 8.73 7.26
N CYS A 727 0.96 9.57 7.51
CA CYS A 727 0.98 10.99 7.14
C CYS A 727 0.67 11.23 5.65
N TYR A 728 1.26 10.44 4.74
CA TYR A 728 0.93 10.52 3.31
C TYR A 728 -0.54 10.19 3.04
N PHE A 729 -1.03 9.06 3.55
CA PHE A 729 -2.43 8.62 3.37
C PHE A 729 -3.43 9.69 3.85
N TYR A 730 -3.22 10.26 5.04
CA TYR A 730 -4.08 11.34 5.53
C TYR A 730 -3.93 12.65 4.77
N THR A 731 -2.74 12.97 4.24
CA THR A 731 -2.54 14.11 3.32
C THR A 731 -3.36 13.93 2.04
N ARG A 732 -3.34 12.74 1.45
CA ARG A 732 -4.14 12.39 0.27
C ARG A 732 -5.64 12.47 0.53
N LEU A 733 -6.11 12.10 1.73
CA LEU A 733 -7.51 12.28 2.13
C LEU A 733 -7.89 13.76 2.32
N ARG A 734 -7.04 14.58 2.95
CA ARG A 734 -7.28 16.04 3.07
C ARG A 734 -7.44 16.72 1.70
N ALA A 735 -6.65 16.30 0.71
CA ALA A 735 -6.72 16.81 -0.66
C ALA A 735 -8.07 16.55 -1.36
N VAL A 736 -8.93 15.68 -0.82
CA VAL A 736 -10.31 15.41 -1.29
C VAL A 736 -11.36 15.91 -0.29
N GLY A 737 -10.99 16.80 0.63
CA GLY A 737 -11.92 17.46 1.56
C GLY A 737 -12.33 16.65 2.80
N PHE A 738 -11.59 15.61 3.17
CA PHE A 738 -11.81 14.89 4.43
C PHE A 738 -11.15 15.66 5.59
N THR A 739 -11.91 15.92 6.66
CA THR A 739 -11.36 16.52 7.89
C THR A 739 -10.65 15.42 8.70
N ILE A 740 -9.33 15.54 8.86
CA ILE A 740 -8.54 14.58 9.67
C ILE A 740 -8.32 15.15 11.07
N LEU A 741 -8.84 14.46 12.07
CA LEU A 741 -8.69 14.74 13.49
C LEU A 741 -7.86 13.61 14.11
N ARG A 742 -6.97 13.91 15.07
CA ARG A 742 -6.09 12.90 15.68
C ARG A 742 -6.54 12.55 17.09
N VAL A 743 -6.76 11.28 17.37
CA VAL A 743 -7.09 10.80 18.70
C VAL A 743 -5.79 10.58 19.48
N LYS A 744 -5.69 11.08 20.71
CA LYS A 744 -4.59 10.70 21.61
C LYS A 744 -4.67 9.20 21.90
N ASN A 745 -3.58 8.47 21.69
CA ASN A 745 -3.50 7.04 22.01
C ASN A 745 -3.95 6.79 23.45
N LYS A 746 -4.90 5.87 23.62
CA LYS A 746 -5.29 5.34 24.93
C LYS A 746 -4.61 3.99 25.11
N PRO A 747 -4.05 3.67 26.29
CA PRO A 747 -3.63 2.30 26.58
C PRO A 747 -4.83 1.36 26.45
N SER A 748 -4.60 0.17 25.90
CA SER A 748 -5.59 -0.91 25.96
C SER A 748 -5.80 -1.29 27.43
N ALA A 749 -7.04 -1.37 27.90
CA ALA A 749 -7.32 -1.87 29.25
C ALA A 749 -6.81 -3.31 29.41
N ASP A 750 -6.19 -3.64 30.53
CA ASP A 750 -5.52 -4.93 30.74
C ASP A 750 -6.38 -6.17 30.42
N PRO A 751 -7.66 -6.29 30.84
CA PRO A 751 -8.48 -7.46 30.44
C PRO A 751 -8.73 -7.59 28.92
N VAL A 752 -8.54 -6.54 28.12
CA VAL A 752 -8.56 -6.62 26.64
C VAL A 752 -7.19 -7.04 26.09
N LYS A 753 -6.12 -6.47 26.66
CA LYS A 753 -4.73 -6.79 26.32
C LYS A 753 -4.42 -8.27 26.60
N ASP A 754 -4.81 -8.77 27.77
CA ASP A 754 -4.56 -10.14 28.22
C ASP A 754 -5.42 -11.14 27.44
N ALA A 755 -6.70 -10.84 27.20
CA ALA A 755 -7.57 -11.68 26.40
C ALA A 755 -7.06 -11.85 24.95
N VAL A 756 -6.63 -10.77 24.30
CA VAL A 756 -6.06 -10.85 22.94
C VAL A 756 -4.68 -11.54 22.96
N SER A 757 -3.83 -11.26 23.96
CA SER A 757 -2.51 -11.90 24.08
C SER A 757 -2.62 -13.41 24.28
N LYS A 758 -3.48 -13.85 25.22
CA LYS A 758 -3.75 -15.28 25.50
C LYS A 758 -4.33 -15.97 24.26
N ALA A 759 -5.35 -15.39 23.62
CA ALA A 759 -5.93 -15.95 22.40
C ALA A 759 -4.92 -16.05 21.24
N GLY A 760 -4.07 -15.03 21.06
CA GLY A 760 -3.00 -15.04 20.06
C GLY A 760 -1.95 -16.11 20.34
N GLN A 761 -1.52 -16.26 21.59
CA GLN A 761 -0.52 -17.25 21.98
C GLN A 761 -1.05 -18.68 21.86
N THR A 762 -2.26 -18.99 22.36
CA THR A 762 -2.88 -20.30 22.20
C THR A 762 -3.06 -20.66 20.71
N GLN A 763 -3.53 -19.73 19.86
CA GLN A 763 -3.60 -19.97 18.41
C GLN A 763 -2.22 -20.21 17.76
N LYS A 764 -1.17 -19.55 18.25
CA LYS A 764 0.20 -19.71 17.74
C LYS A 764 0.78 -21.08 18.11
N GLU A 765 0.53 -21.54 19.34
CA GLU A 765 0.96 -22.85 19.84
C GLU A 765 0.18 -23.99 19.15
N GLU A 766 -1.14 -23.88 19.03
CA GLU A 766 -1.97 -24.81 18.25
C GLU A 766 -1.53 -24.90 16.78
N ARG A 767 -1.25 -23.76 16.12
CA ARG A 767 -0.73 -23.76 14.74
C ARG A 767 0.67 -24.36 14.64
N LYS A 768 1.55 -24.17 15.64
CA LYS A 768 2.87 -24.81 15.67
C LYS A 768 2.75 -26.33 15.79
N ALA A 769 1.90 -26.82 16.70
CA ALA A 769 1.63 -28.24 16.88
C ALA A 769 1.02 -28.87 15.61
N PHE A 770 -0.04 -28.26 15.08
CA PHE A 770 -0.67 -28.71 13.82
C PHE A 770 0.31 -28.70 12.65
N HIS A 771 1.17 -27.69 12.51
CA HIS A 771 2.18 -27.68 11.44
C HIS A 771 3.31 -28.68 11.63
N LYS A 772 3.53 -29.27 12.81
CA LYS A 772 4.42 -30.43 12.98
C LYS A 772 3.68 -31.69 12.52
N ALA A 773 2.50 -31.97 13.11
CA ALA A 773 1.68 -33.13 12.78
C ALA A 773 1.40 -33.21 11.27
N LEU A 774 1.06 -32.09 10.61
CA LEU A 774 0.82 -32.03 9.16
C LEU A 774 2.04 -32.48 8.31
N ILE A 775 3.28 -32.32 8.78
CA ILE A 775 4.47 -32.79 8.06
C ILE A 775 4.64 -34.30 8.27
N GLU A 776 4.39 -34.78 9.49
CA GLU A 776 4.35 -36.19 9.90
C GLU A 776 3.28 -36.96 9.09
N ASP A 777 2.05 -36.43 9.05
CA ASP A 777 0.91 -36.92 8.24
C ASP A 777 1.27 -36.97 6.76
N LEU A 778 1.96 -35.96 6.21
CA LEU A 778 2.38 -35.96 4.81
C LEU A 778 3.47 -37.00 4.51
N LEU A 779 4.36 -37.30 5.45
CA LEU A 779 5.40 -38.31 5.27
C LEU A 779 4.84 -39.74 5.31
N HIS A 780 3.94 -40.03 6.25
CA HIS A 780 3.41 -41.39 6.46
C HIS A 780 2.07 -41.66 5.75
N HIS A 781 1.14 -40.70 5.73
CA HIS A 781 -0.23 -40.88 5.24
C HIS A 781 -0.72 -39.69 4.37
N PRO A 782 -0.08 -39.41 3.22
CA PRO A 782 -0.32 -38.20 2.43
C PRO A 782 -1.71 -38.08 1.80
N ALA A 783 -2.38 -39.18 1.45
CA ALA A 783 -3.59 -39.15 0.63
C ALA A 783 -4.78 -38.42 1.31
N PRO A 784 -5.17 -38.69 2.58
CA PRO A 784 -6.19 -37.91 3.27
C PRO A 784 -5.88 -36.40 3.30
N VAL A 785 -4.62 -36.01 3.50
CA VAL A 785 -4.19 -34.61 3.56
C VAL A 785 -4.31 -33.90 2.21
N ILE A 786 -3.96 -34.59 1.12
CA ILE A 786 -4.05 -34.07 -0.26
C ILE A 786 -5.51 -34.01 -0.72
N ASN A 787 -6.31 -35.05 -0.44
CA ASN A 787 -7.76 -35.05 -0.67
C ASN A 787 -8.47 -33.92 0.10
N ALA A 788 -8.08 -33.67 1.36
CA ALA A 788 -8.57 -32.53 2.14
C ALA A 788 -8.28 -31.18 1.44
N LEU A 789 -7.10 -31.00 0.82
CA LEU A 789 -6.79 -29.80 0.05
C LEU A 789 -7.60 -29.70 -1.26
N PHE A 790 -7.82 -30.83 -1.94
CA PHE A 790 -8.63 -30.90 -3.16
C PHE A 790 -10.10 -30.55 -2.90
N LEU A 791 -10.68 -31.08 -1.83
CA LEU A 791 -12.03 -30.73 -1.35
C LEU A 791 -12.11 -29.26 -0.93
N TRP A 792 -11.11 -28.74 -0.19
CA TRP A 792 -11.06 -27.32 0.16
C TRP A 792 -11.02 -26.41 -1.08
N TYR A 793 -10.26 -26.77 -2.12
CA TYR A 793 -10.29 -26.06 -3.40
C TYR A 793 -11.64 -26.20 -4.14
N ALA A 794 -12.39 -27.29 -3.96
CA ALA A 794 -13.74 -27.43 -4.50
C ALA A 794 -14.72 -26.45 -3.83
N GLU A 795 -14.73 -26.38 -2.50
CA GLU A 795 -15.55 -25.43 -1.74
C GLU A 795 -15.26 -23.96 -2.09
N GLN A 796 -13.98 -23.61 -2.29
CA GLN A 796 -13.60 -22.25 -2.70
C GLN A 796 -13.84 -21.97 -4.19
N GLY A 797 -14.33 -22.93 -4.98
CA GLY A 797 -14.48 -22.81 -6.43
C GLY A 797 -13.15 -22.69 -7.19
N ASN A 798 -12.02 -23.03 -6.57
CA ASN A 798 -10.67 -22.87 -7.13
C ASN A 798 -10.35 -24.00 -8.13
N ARG A 799 -10.92 -23.91 -9.32
CA ARG A 799 -10.71 -24.87 -10.43
C ARG A 799 -9.22 -25.07 -10.75
N HIS A 800 -8.42 -24.01 -10.74
CA HIS A 800 -6.98 -24.09 -11.00
C HIS A 800 -6.22 -24.86 -9.91
N GLY A 801 -6.59 -24.69 -8.63
CA GLY A 801 -5.99 -25.46 -7.54
C GLY A 801 -6.32 -26.96 -7.61
N ARG A 802 -7.55 -27.31 -8.01
CA ARG A 802 -7.95 -28.71 -8.25
C ARG A 802 -7.16 -29.34 -9.40
N ALA A 803 -7.11 -28.66 -10.55
CA ALA A 803 -6.36 -29.14 -11.72
C ALA A 803 -4.86 -29.32 -11.43
N ASN A 804 -4.25 -28.40 -10.67
CA ASN A 804 -2.85 -28.49 -10.25
C ASN A 804 -2.58 -29.73 -9.37
N LEU A 805 -3.45 -30.05 -8.40
CA LEU A 805 -3.33 -31.28 -7.62
C LEU A 805 -3.55 -32.55 -8.47
N GLN A 806 -4.51 -32.54 -9.39
CA GLN A 806 -4.73 -33.65 -10.32
C GLN A 806 -3.53 -33.87 -11.26
N GLN A 807 -2.77 -32.81 -11.56
CA GLN A 807 -1.57 -32.85 -12.38
C GLN A 807 -0.32 -33.29 -11.60
N LEU A 808 -0.16 -32.88 -10.34
CA LEU A 808 0.99 -33.24 -9.50
C LEU A 808 0.86 -34.63 -8.85
N THR A 809 -0.32 -34.98 -8.35
CA THR A 809 -0.52 -36.16 -7.50
C THR A 809 -1.77 -36.98 -7.87
N PRO A 810 -1.96 -37.37 -9.16
CA PRO A 810 -3.14 -38.14 -9.57
C PRO A 810 -3.29 -39.47 -8.82
N LYS A 811 -2.16 -40.12 -8.47
CA LYS A 811 -2.13 -41.38 -7.71
C LYS A 811 -2.49 -41.25 -6.21
N LEU A 812 -2.67 -40.03 -5.69
CA LEU A 812 -3.00 -39.77 -4.27
C LEU A 812 -4.34 -39.03 -4.11
N LEU A 813 -5.19 -39.05 -5.14
CA LEU A 813 -6.53 -38.48 -5.12
C LEU A 813 -7.56 -39.59 -5.27
N ASP A 814 -8.60 -39.57 -4.45
CA ASP A 814 -9.59 -40.65 -4.40
C ASP A 814 -10.60 -40.52 -5.55
N ASN A 815 -10.83 -41.62 -6.28
CA ASN A 815 -11.92 -41.70 -7.26
C ASN A 815 -13.32 -41.70 -6.60
N VAL A 816 -13.42 -42.03 -5.30
CA VAL A 816 -14.68 -42.34 -4.61
C VAL A 816 -14.91 -41.40 -3.42
N GLN A 817 -15.71 -40.36 -3.63
CA GLN A 817 -16.35 -39.45 -2.65
C GLN A 817 -15.50 -38.81 -1.52
N GLY A 818 -14.21 -39.11 -1.38
CA GLY A 818 -13.25 -38.36 -0.56
C GLY A 818 -13.50 -38.39 0.95
N ALA A 819 -14.11 -39.44 1.49
CA ALA A 819 -14.54 -39.51 2.89
C ALA A 819 -13.41 -39.24 3.91
N THR A 820 -12.22 -39.80 3.69
CA THR A 820 -11.02 -39.60 4.54
C THR A 820 -10.55 -38.15 4.51
N GLY A 821 -10.48 -37.54 3.31
CA GLY A 821 -10.16 -36.13 3.13
C GLY A 821 -11.22 -35.19 3.70
N ALA A 822 -12.50 -35.57 3.68
CA ALA A 822 -13.59 -34.81 4.27
C ALA A 822 -13.52 -34.84 5.81
N GLN A 823 -13.20 -36.00 6.40
CA GLN A 823 -12.93 -36.16 7.83
C GLN A 823 -11.74 -35.26 8.25
N TYR A 824 -10.57 -35.43 7.63
CA TYR A 824 -9.37 -34.63 7.94
C TYR A 824 -9.63 -33.12 7.75
N LEU A 825 -10.30 -32.72 6.66
CA LEU A 825 -10.66 -31.32 6.43
C LEU A 825 -11.65 -30.78 7.47
N SER A 826 -12.59 -31.58 7.96
CA SER A 826 -13.55 -31.14 9.00
C SER A 826 -12.87 -30.96 10.36
N GLN A 827 -12.03 -31.92 10.77
CA GLN A 827 -11.25 -31.93 12.00
C GLN A 827 -10.26 -30.75 12.06
N HIS A 828 -9.56 -30.46 10.95
CA HIS A 828 -8.50 -29.45 10.90
C HIS A 828 -8.93 -28.10 10.28
N ARG A 829 -10.22 -27.91 9.93
CA ARG A 829 -10.76 -26.75 9.20
C ARG A 829 -10.29 -25.39 9.73
N ARG A 830 -10.29 -25.21 11.06
CA ARG A 830 -9.92 -23.93 11.72
C ARG A 830 -8.42 -23.61 11.64
N ARG A 831 -7.57 -24.58 11.29
CA ARG A 831 -6.10 -24.47 11.28
C ARG A 831 -5.52 -24.45 9.84
N TRP A 832 -6.38 -24.43 8.81
CA TRP A 832 -6.05 -24.57 7.38
C TRP A 832 -5.47 -23.30 6.71
N ASP A 833 -4.38 -22.75 7.24
CA ASP A 833 -3.80 -21.47 6.82
C ASP A 833 -2.98 -21.50 5.50
N GLU A 834 -2.36 -20.37 5.08
CA GLU A 834 -1.49 -20.33 3.87
C GLU A 834 -0.21 -21.18 4.05
N LYS A 835 0.28 -21.38 5.28
CA LYS A 835 1.49 -22.17 5.55
C LYS A 835 1.21 -23.67 5.48
N ALA A 836 0.08 -24.13 6.03
CA ALA A 836 -0.39 -25.51 5.90
C ALA A 836 -0.54 -25.90 4.42
N ARG A 837 -1.30 -25.11 3.66
CA ARG A 837 -1.48 -25.30 2.21
C ARG A 837 -0.16 -25.24 1.44
N THR A 838 0.78 -24.39 1.86
CA THR A 838 2.13 -24.35 1.26
C THR A 838 2.90 -25.65 1.49
N HIS A 839 2.87 -26.25 2.68
CA HIS A 839 3.55 -27.52 2.97
C HIS A 839 3.00 -28.67 2.13
N ILE A 840 1.66 -28.80 2.04
CA ILE A 840 1.00 -29.81 1.19
C ILE A 840 1.42 -29.64 -0.28
N LEU A 841 1.44 -28.41 -0.82
CA LEU A 841 1.87 -28.15 -2.20
C LEU A 841 3.36 -28.44 -2.44
N ARG A 842 4.24 -28.31 -1.42
CA ARG A 842 5.64 -28.77 -1.54
C ARG A 842 5.71 -30.29 -1.62
N TYR A 843 4.97 -31.00 -0.76
CA TYR A 843 4.90 -32.45 -0.83
C TYR A 843 4.43 -32.92 -2.20
N CYS A 844 3.34 -32.33 -2.73
CA CYS A 844 2.82 -32.67 -4.05
C CYS A 844 3.88 -32.48 -5.16
N ARG A 845 4.70 -31.43 -5.07
CA ARG A 845 5.81 -31.19 -6.00
C ARG A 845 6.96 -32.20 -5.81
N LEU A 846 7.37 -32.51 -4.58
CA LEU A 846 8.40 -33.53 -4.32
C LEU A 846 7.98 -34.92 -4.79
N PHE A 847 6.71 -35.28 -4.59
CA PHE A 847 6.11 -36.51 -5.09
C PHE A 847 6.10 -36.55 -6.63
N ALA A 848 5.67 -35.47 -7.28
CA ALA A 848 5.67 -35.35 -8.74
C ALA A 848 7.07 -35.41 -9.37
N LEU A 849 8.08 -34.83 -8.70
CA LEU A 849 9.50 -34.92 -9.08
C LEU A 849 10.09 -36.33 -8.85
N GLY A 850 9.40 -37.23 -8.13
CA GLY A 850 9.90 -38.56 -7.80
C GLY A 850 10.98 -38.60 -6.73
N VAL A 851 11.06 -37.56 -5.88
CA VAL A 851 12.14 -37.45 -4.88
C VAL A 851 11.99 -38.51 -3.80
N THR A 852 13.08 -39.22 -3.48
CA THR A 852 13.12 -40.27 -2.45
C THR A 852 13.02 -39.66 -1.05
N ASP A 853 14.09 -38.99 -0.59
CA ASP A 853 14.10 -38.20 0.64
C ASP A 853 13.27 -36.92 0.47
N LYS A 854 12.02 -36.99 0.94
CA LYS A 854 11.12 -35.83 0.98
C LYS A 854 11.29 -35.03 2.26
N GLU A 855 11.77 -35.63 3.34
CA GLU A 855 11.82 -35.01 4.66
C GLU A 855 12.81 -33.83 4.68
N HIS A 856 14.02 -34.03 4.16
CA HIS A 856 15.03 -32.97 4.07
C HIS A 856 14.47 -31.72 3.40
N PHE A 857 13.80 -31.87 2.25
CA PHE A 857 13.23 -30.74 1.50
C PHE A 857 11.96 -30.14 2.13
N LEU A 858 11.16 -30.91 2.89
CA LEU A 858 9.98 -30.39 3.61
C LEU A 858 10.39 -29.53 4.82
N ASN A 859 11.45 -29.93 5.52
CA ASN A 859 12.02 -29.20 6.64
C ASN A 859 12.72 -27.87 6.23
N LEU A 860 13.02 -27.67 4.95
CA LEU A 860 13.61 -26.42 4.45
C LEU A 860 12.73 -25.18 4.68
N SER A 861 13.41 -24.03 4.80
CA SER A 861 12.77 -22.72 4.85
C SER A 861 11.87 -22.50 3.61
N PRO A 862 10.76 -21.73 3.72
CA PRO A 862 9.96 -21.36 2.55
C PRO A 862 10.74 -20.60 1.46
N ALA A 863 11.89 -20.00 1.80
CA ALA A 863 12.76 -19.35 0.82
C ALA A 863 13.69 -20.37 0.13
N GLU A 864 14.35 -21.23 0.90
CA GLU A 864 15.26 -22.27 0.39
C GLU A 864 14.54 -23.27 -0.51
N PHE A 865 13.37 -23.79 -0.11
CA PHE A 865 12.61 -24.70 -0.98
C PHE A 865 12.22 -24.03 -2.31
N ASN A 866 11.73 -22.79 -2.27
CA ASN A 866 11.35 -22.06 -3.49
C ASN A 866 12.57 -21.66 -4.35
N HIS A 867 13.77 -21.61 -3.78
CA HIS A 867 15.03 -21.45 -4.52
C HIS A 867 15.46 -22.77 -5.15
N GLN A 868 15.56 -23.86 -4.37
CA GLN A 868 15.89 -25.21 -4.87
C GLN A 868 14.93 -25.65 -5.98
N PHE A 869 13.61 -25.44 -5.81
CA PHE A 869 12.61 -25.78 -6.82
C PHE A 869 12.75 -24.94 -8.11
N ARG A 870 13.21 -23.68 -8.02
CA ARG A 870 13.49 -22.85 -9.21
C ARG A 870 14.79 -23.22 -9.90
N ALA A 871 15.82 -23.60 -9.15
CA ALA A 871 17.07 -24.11 -9.69
C ALA A 871 16.84 -25.44 -10.42
N ALA A 872 16.15 -26.40 -9.78
CA ALA A 872 15.78 -27.67 -10.39
C ALA A 872 14.89 -27.47 -11.62
N LYS A 873 13.86 -26.62 -11.53
CA LYS A 873 13.06 -26.20 -12.70
C LYS A 873 13.96 -25.71 -13.83
N PHE A 874 14.88 -24.78 -13.61
CA PHE A 874 15.73 -24.26 -14.68
C PHE A 874 16.70 -25.30 -15.26
N HIS A 875 17.27 -26.19 -14.44
CA HIS A 875 18.08 -27.32 -14.93
C HIS A 875 17.27 -28.20 -15.90
N PHE A 876 16.03 -28.54 -15.54
CA PHE A 876 15.10 -29.25 -16.42
C PHE A 876 14.67 -28.44 -17.65
N GLU A 877 14.48 -27.11 -17.52
CA GLU A 877 14.26 -26.21 -18.66
C GLU A 877 15.45 -26.21 -19.64
N GLN A 878 16.69 -26.35 -19.16
CA GLN A 878 17.88 -26.46 -20.02
C GLN A 878 17.90 -27.77 -20.82
N GLN A 879 17.61 -28.91 -20.19
CA GLN A 879 17.63 -30.22 -20.85
C GLN A 879 16.65 -30.25 -22.05
N LEU A 880 15.41 -29.80 -21.81
CA LEU A 880 14.37 -29.63 -22.84
C LEU A 880 14.75 -28.64 -23.96
N PHE A 881 15.58 -27.64 -23.66
CA PHE A 881 16.01 -26.64 -24.64
C PHE A 881 17.21 -27.11 -25.47
N ASN A 882 18.04 -27.99 -24.92
CA ASN A 882 19.25 -28.49 -25.57
C ASN A 882 18.92 -29.50 -26.69
N ASP A 883 17.99 -30.43 -26.46
CA ASP A 883 17.52 -31.37 -27.49
C ASP A 883 16.54 -30.70 -28.49
N PRO A 884 16.81 -30.73 -29.80
CA PRO A 884 15.89 -30.18 -30.82
C PRO A 884 14.49 -30.82 -30.83
N LYS A 885 14.33 -32.10 -30.47
CA LYS A 885 13.03 -32.79 -30.50
C LYS A 885 12.11 -32.28 -29.40
N THR A 886 12.52 -32.37 -28.15
CA THR A 886 11.77 -31.85 -27.00
C THR A 886 11.68 -30.32 -26.99
N ARG A 887 12.65 -29.59 -27.58
CA ARG A 887 12.52 -28.13 -27.76
C ARG A 887 11.29 -27.75 -28.59
N LYS A 888 10.83 -28.57 -29.55
CA LYS A 888 9.60 -28.28 -30.30
C LYS A 888 8.32 -28.28 -29.45
N LEU A 889 8.36 -28.88 -28.25
CA LEU A 889 7.29 -28.85 -27.25
C LEU A 889 7.31 -27.55 -26.39
N MET A 890 8.38 -26.75 -26.48
CA MET A 890 8.50 -25.48 -25.76
C MET A 890 7.79 -24.34 -26.50
N LYS A 891 7.04 -23.49 -25.79
CA LYS A 891 6.42 -22.29 -26.40
C LYS A 891 7.46 -21.22 -26.69
N SER A 892 7.25 -20.38 -27.70
CA SER A 892 8.26 -19.41 -28.17
C SER A 892 8.81 -18.47 -27.07
N GLU A 893 7.96 -18.03 -26.14
CA GLU A 893 8.32 -17.21 -24.98
C GLU A 893 9.07 -17.97 -23.89
N HIS A 894 8.85 -19.29 -23.77
CA HIS A 894 9.57 -20.17 -22.87
C HIS A 894 11.00 -20.40 -23.39
N LYS A 895 11.14 -20.71 -24.69
CA LYS A 895 12.43 -20.82 -25.39
C LYS A 895 13.29 -19.55 -25.20
N GLU A 896 12.71 -18.36 -25.32
CA GLU A 896 13.46 -17.10 -25.13
C GLU A 896 13.90 -16.86 -23.68
N GLU A 897 13.07 -17.15 -22.67
CA GLU A 897 13.48 -16.98 -21.27
C GLU A 897 14.64 -17.92 -20.91
N VAL A 898 14.59 -19.17 -21.37
CA VAL A 898 15.66 -20.17 -21.15
C VAL A 898 16.93 -19.78 -21.90
N ARG A 899 16.82 -19.30 -23.14
CA ARG A 899 17.96 -18.76 -23.91
C ARG A 899 18.67 -17.63 -23.16
N ILE A 900 17.91 -16.69 -22.58
CA ILE A 900 18.46 -15.57 -21.78
C ILE A 900 19.13 -16.08 -20.51
N LYS A 901 18.47 -16.96 -19.73
CA LYS A 901 19.05 -17.57 -18.52
C LYS A 901 20.36 -18.31 -18.82
N LYS A 902 20.39 -19.14 -19.87
CA LYS A 902 21.56 -19.92 -20.28
C LYS A 902 22.74 -19.01 -20.68
N HIS A 903 22.48 -17.97 -21.48
CA HIS A 903 23.51 -17.01 -21.88
C HIS A 903 24.13 -16.27 -20.68
N ILE A 904 23.30 -15.87 -19.70
CA ILE A 904 23.80 -15.27 -18.44
C ILE A 904 24.66 -16.27 -17.66
N ALA A 905 24.20 -17.52 -17.48
CA ALA A 905 24.95 -18.54 -16.74
C ALA A 905 26.31 -18.85 -17.39
N GLN A 906 26.35 -18.96 -18.72
CA GLN A 906 27.59 -19.17 -19.49
C GLN A 906 28.56 -18.00 -19.34
N HIS A 907 28.09 -16.75 -19.46
CA HIS A 907 28.96 -15.58 -19.29
C HIS A 907 29.49 -15.44 -17.85
N LEU A 908 28.72 -15.83 -16.84
CA LEU A 908 29.21 -15.86 -15.45
C LEU A 908 30.23 -16.98 -15.22
N ALA A 909 30.11 -18.12 -15.90
CA ALA A 909 31.04 -19.25 -15.80
C ALA A 909 32.39 -19.00 -16.49
N LEU A 910 32.39 -18.55 -17.76
CA LEU A 910 33.63 -18.30 -18.52
C LEU A 910 34.57 -17.32 -17.81
N ASN A 911 34.00 -16.28 -17.19
CA ASN A 911 34.78 -15.27 -16.46
C ASN A 911 35.24 -15.73 -15.06
N LEU A 912 34.92 -16.95 -14.60
CA LEU A 912 35.54 -17.57 -13.42
C LEU A 912 36.83 -18.31 -13.79
N GLN A 913 36.91 -18.84 -15.02
CA GLN A 913 38.12 -19.48 -15.54
C GLN A 913 39.20 -18.43 -15.81
N ASN A 914 38.84 -17.33 -16.48
CA ASN A 914 39.76 -16.23 -16.80
C ASN A 914 40.29 -15.45 -15.57
N THR A 915 39.65 -15.56 -14.39
CA THR A 915 40.19 -14.96 -13.15
C THR A 915 41.23 -15.83 -12.44
N ASN A 916 41.38 -17.09 -12.85
CA ASN A 916 42.31 -18.03 -12.23
C ASN A 916 43.61 -18.20 -13.04
N SER A 917 43.72 -17.53 -14.20
CA SER A 917 44.89 -17.57 -15.09
C SER A 917 45.81 -16.34 -14.93
N GLY A 918 45.90 -15.78 -13.73
CA GLY A 918 46.72 -14.60 -13.45
C GLY A 918 46.98 -14.41 -11.95
N THR A 919 48.24 -14.17 -11.60
CA THR A 919 48.82 -14.18 -10.23
C THR A 919 48.80 -15.54 -9.51
N GLU A 920 49.70 -15.68 -8.54
CA GLU A 920 50.38 -16.93 -8.20
C GLU A 920 49.66 -17.86 -7.20
N GLU A 921 50.35 -18.94 -6.84
CA GLU A 921 49.84 -20.15 -6.21
C GLU A 921 49.34 -20.01 -4.75
N ASN A 922 48.75 -21.10 -4.24
CA ASN A 922 48.39 -21.31 -2.83
C ASN A 922 47.22 -20.50 -2.25
N LYS A 923 46.01 -20.75 -2.77
CA LYS A 923 44.79 -20.92 -1.94
C LYS A 923 43.82 -21.95 -2.57
N GLY A 924 43.08 -22.66 -1.72
CA GLY A 924 42.30 -23.84 -2.10
C GLY A 924 41.14 -23.61 -3.08
N ALA A 925 40.74 -24.69 -3.75
CA ALA A 925 39.92 -24.74 -4.98
C ALA A 925 38.42 -24.34 -4.86
N ASN A 926 38.09 -23.32 -4.06
CA ASN A 926 36.72 -22.79 -3.91
C ASN A 926 36.65 -21.25 -3.97
N ALA A 927 37.57 -20.61 -4.71
CA ALA A 927 37.66 -19.16 -4.88
C ALA A 927 36.59 -18.57 -5.83
N GLY A 928 35.30 -18.79 -5.53
CA GLY A 928 34.19 -18.24 -6.32
C GLY A 928 34.16 -16.70 -6.35
N ALA A 929 33.72 -16.10 -7.46
CA ALA A 929 33.73 -14.65 -7.63
C ALA A 929 32.73 -13.96 -6.69
N LYS A 930 33.26 -13.25 -5.69
CA LYS A 930 32.49 -12.57 -4.64
C LYS A 930 32.09 -11.15 -5.07
N MET A 931 30.79 -10.90 -5.24
CA MET A 931 30.24 -9.65 -5.77
C MET A 931 29.11 -9.08 -4.91
N VAL A 932 29.12 -7.76 -4.71
CA VAL A 932 27.96 -7.04 -4.14
C VAL A 932 26.89 -6.86 -5.23
N GLY A 933 25.61 -6.98 -4.88
CA GLY A 933 24.50 -6.98 -5.85
C GLY A 933 24.41 -5.80 -6.82
N ARG A 934 25.03 -4.65 -6.54
CA ARG A 934 25.16 -3.55 -7.53
C ARG A 934 26.18 -3.89 -8.61
N ALA A 935 27.39 -4.32 -8.23
CA ALA A 935 28.42 -4.74 -9.18
C ALA A 935 27.94 -5.90 -10.06
N LEU A 936 27.11 -6.80 -9.50
CA LEU A 936 26.43 -7.84 -10.29
C LEU A 936 25.51 -7.23 -11.38
N VAL A 937 24.70 -6.21 -11.06
CA VAL A 937 23.85 -5.55 -12.07
C VAL A 937 24.70 -4.90 -13.16
N GLU A 938 25.75 -4.16 -12.82
CA GLU A 938 26.62 -3.54 -13.83
C GLU A 938 27.33 -4.61 -14.71
N ARG A 939 27.70 -5.77 -14.14
CA ARG A 939 28.27 -6.92 -14.88
C ARG A 939 27.26 -7.65 -15.76
N LEU A 940 25.97 -7.63 -15.41
CA LEU A 940 24.89 -8.22 -16.21
C LEU A 940 24.38 -7.27 -17.31
N LYS A 941 24.45 -5.94 -17.12
CA LYS A 941 23.96 -4.93 -18.08
C LYS A 941 24.36 -5.27 -19.52
N PRO A 942 25.65 -5.48 -19.89
CA PRO A 942 26.06 -5.68 -21.29
C PRO A 942 25.32 -6.81 -22.03
N LEU A 943 24.93 -7.88 -21.33
CA LEU A 943 24.21 -9.02 -21.89
C LEU A 943 22.73 -8.72 -22.19
N LEU A 944 22.23 -7.60 -21.66
CA LEU A 944 20.82 -7.22 -21.59
C LEU A 944 20.52 -5.87 -22.26
N LEU A 945 21.55 -5.13 -22.70
CA LEU A 945 21.38 -3.84 -23.36
C LEU A 945 20.78 -4.01 -24.76
N VAL A 946 19.69 -3.29 -25.04
CA VAL A 946 19.07 -3.22 -26.36
C VAL A 946 19.03 -1.75 -26.83
N SER A 947 19.30 -1.54 -28.12
CA SER A 947 19.27 -0.22 -28.76
C SER A 947 17.88 0.43 -28.70
N LYS A 948 17.86 1.66 -28.17
CA LYS A 948 16.71 2.54 -28.11
C LYS A 948 16.57 3.29 -29.44
N LYS A 949 15.55 2.92 -30.24
CA LYS A 949 14.93 3.89 -31.15
C LYS A 949 13.93 4.74 -30.36
N PRO A 950 13.98 6.09 -30.43
CA PRO A 950 12.97 6.95 -29.82
C PRO A 950 11.60 6.73 -30.48
N LEU A 951 10.53 6.85 -29.71
CA LEU A 951 9.17 6.45 -30.13
C LEU A 951 8.13 7.59 -30.07
N LEU A 952 8.51 8.79 -29.62
CA LEU A 952 7.66 9.99 -29.57
C LEU A 952 8.52 11.26 -29.78
N PRO A 953 7.95 12.34 -30.37
CA PRO A 953 8.64 13.62 -30.52
C PRO A 953 8.81 14.35 -29.18
N ALA A 954 9.76 15.28 -29.13
CA ALA A 954 10.08 16.06 -27.94
C ALA A 954 8.91 16.95 -27.48
N ARG A 955 8.70 17.05 -26.16
CA ARG A 955 7.64 17.87 -25.56
C ARG A 955 8.21 19.16 -24.98
N SER A 956 7.52 20.26 -25.23
CA SER A 956 7.95 21.63 -24.89
C SER A 956 7.91 21.96 -23.39
N ALA A 957 8.71 22.95 -23.00
CA ALA A 957 8.68 23.73 -21.75
C ALA A 957 8.59 22.95 -20.41
N ARG A 958 9.74 22.80 -19.74
CA ARG A 958 9.81 22.51 -18.28
C ARG A 958 9.86 23.83 -17.49
N PRO A 959 9.20 23.94 -16.31
CA PRO A 959 9.49 24.98 -15.33
C PRO A 959 10.91 24.83 -14.74
N PRO A 960 11.53 25.90 -14.22
CA PRO A 960 12.89 25.86 -13.68
C PRO A 960 12.97 25.32 -12.24
N LEU A 961 14.21 25.15 -11.76
CA LEU A 961 14.63 24.88 -10.38
C LEU A 961 14.33 23.47 -9.81
N ILE A 962 15.31 22.57 -9.96
CA ILE A 962 16.27 22.24 -8.89
C ILE A 962 17.55 21.71 -9.55
N ALA A 963 18.73 22.07 -9.04
CA ALA A 963 20.00 21.70 -9.64
C ALA A 963 20.20 20.17 -9.70
N LYS A 964 20.16 19.59 -10.92
CA LYS A 964 20.53 18.19 -11.13
C LYS A 964 22.01 18.00 -10.79
N LYS A 965 22.30 17.21 -9.75
CA LYS A 965 23.63 16.59 -9.63
C LYS A 965 23.81 15.67 -10.84
N ARG A 966 24.68 16.05 -11.79
CA ARG A 966 25.10 15.17 -12.90
C ARG A 966 25.52 13.83 -12.29
N ARG A 967 24.84 12.75 -12.65
CA ARG A 967 25.43 11.41 -12.56
C ARG A 967 26.40 11.26 -13.73
N LEU A 968 27.44 10.46 -13.51
CA LEU A 968 28.36 10.04 -14.57
C LEU A 968 27.55 9.35 -15.69
N SER A 969 28.04 9.48 -16.91
CA SER A 969 27.36 9.08 -18.15
C SER A 969 27.00 7.59 -18.17
N GLU A 970 25.70 7.30 -18.22
CA GLU A 970 25.22 6.06 -18.83
C GLU A 970 25.20 6.28 -20.36
N PRO A 971 25.56 5.28 -21.18
CA PRO A 971 25.67 5.44 -22.63
C PRO A 971 24.31 5.77 -23.25
N GLU A 972 24.24 6.86 -24.03
CA GLU A 972 22.99 7.33 -24.59
C GLU A 972 22.41 6.32 -25.60
N GLY A 973 21.20 5.85 -25.32
CA GLY A 973 20.45 4.99 -26.25
C GLY A 973 20.52 3.47 -26.00
N LEU A 974 20.99 3.00 -24.84
CA LEU A 974 20.93 1.58 -24.45
C LEU A 974 20.06 1.35 -23.20
N ILE A 975 19.18 0.34 -23.23
CA ILE A 975 18.27 -0.02 -22.13
C ILE A 975 18.44 -1.49 -21.74
N ASP A 976 18.54 -1.77 -20.43
CA ASP A 976 18.46 -3.12 -19.85
C ASP A 976 17.06 -3.73 -20.05
N LEU A 977 16.98 -4.75 -20.91
CA LEU A 977 15.77 -5.48 -21.28
C LEU A 977 15.02 -6.12 -20.10
N LEU A 978 15.66 -6.33 -18.95
CA LEU A 978 15.07 -7.01 -17.78
C LEU A 978 14.80 -6.07 -16.60
N GLY A 979 15.30 -4.83 -16.61
CA GLY A 979 15.17 -3.88 -15.52
C GLY A 979 15.60 -4.46 -14.17
N LEU A 980 16.83 -4.99 -14.10
CA LEU A 980 17.32 -5.73 -12.94
C LEU A 980 17.71 -4.80 -11.79
N SER A 981 16.90 -4.82 -10.72
CA SER A 981 17.38 -4.36 -9.42
C SER A 981 18.41 -5.34 -8.83
N PRO A 982 19.33 -4.90 -7.94
CA PRO A 982 20.29 -5.78 -7.27
C PRO A 982 19.70 -7.04 -6.63
N ALA A 983 18.48 -6.94 -6.08
CA ALA A 983 17.77 -8.08 -5.52
C ALA A 983 17.17 -9.02 -6.59
N ARG A 984 16.73 -8.49 -7.75
CA ARG A 984 16.33 -9.33 -8.90
C ARG A 984 17.54 -10.05 -9.49
N ALA A 985 18.67 -9.36 -9.66
CA ALA A 985 19.91 -9.95 -10.17
C ALA A 985 20.43 -11.09 -9.28
N ILE A 986 20.57 -10.88 -7.97
CA ILE A 986 20.98 -11.95 -7.02
C ILE A 986 20.01 -13.13 -7.07
N ASN A 987 18.69 -12.88 -7.10
CA ASN A 987 17.70 -13.94 -7.15
C ASN A 987 17.68 -14.67 -8.51
N LEU A 988 18.03 -14.01 -9.61
CA LEU A 988 18.16 -14.63 -10.93
C LEU A 988 19.38 -15.55 -10.96
N VAL A 989 20.54 -15.05 -10.55
CA VAL A 989 21.79 -15.82 -10.47
C VAL A 989 21.63 -17.04 -9.56
N ARG A 990 21.01 -16.90 -8.38
CA ARG A 990 20.64 -18.05 -7.52
C ARG A 990 19.86 -19.15 -8.25
N ASN A 991 19.02 -18.83 -9.22
CA ASN A 991 18.22 -19.83 -9.94
C ASN A 991 18.96 -20.46 -11.13
N ILE A 992 20.18 -20.02 -11.47
CA ILE A 992 20.91 -20.45 -12.68
C ILE A 992 22.38 -20.88 -12.43
N THR A 993 22.93 -20.61 -11.24
CA THR A 993 24.28 -21.02 -10.80
C THR A 993 24.26 -21.56 -9.37
N HIS A 994 25.17 -22.48 -9.06
CA HIS A 994 25.63 -22.72 -7.70
C HIS A 994 26.30 -21.45 -7.15
N CYS A 995 25.81 -20.96 -6.02
CA CYS A 995 26.32 -19.75 -5.38
C CYS A 995 25.94 -19.68 -3.90
N THR A 996 26.78 -19.10 -3.07
CA THR A 996 26.44 -18.72 -1.68
C THR A 996 26.04 -17.23 -1.62
N VAL A 997 25.19 -16.86 -0.65
CA VAL A 997 24.79 -15.46 -0.42
C VAL A 997 24.93 -15.12 1.05
N GLU A 998 25.84 -14.19 1.33
CA GLU A 998 26.15 -13.70 2.66
C GLU A 998 25.50 -12.33 2.92
N GLY A 999 25.35 -11.98 4.20
CA GLY A 999 24.89 -10.64 4.61
C GLY A 999 23.38 -10.41 4.53
N SER A 1000 22.94 -9.26 5.06
CA SER A 1000 21.52 -8.95 5.26
C SER A 1000 21.08 -7.67 4.55
N GLY A 1001 19.78 -7.60 4.22
CA GLY A 1001 19.17 -6.42 3.59
C GLY A 1001 19.80 -6.05 2.24
N ARG A 1002 20.34 -4.84 2.16
CA ARG A 1002 20.99 -4.29 0.94
C ARG A 1002 22.47 -4.67 0.81
N TYR A 1003 23.06 -5.27 1.83
CA TYR A 1003 24.46 -5.71 1.88
C TYR A 1003 24.61 -7.20 1.56
N ARG A 1004 23.76 -7.72 0.66
CA ARG A 1004 23.89 -9.08 0.18
C ARG A 1004 25.04 -9.17 -0.82
N THR A 1005 26.03 -9.98 -0.46
CA THR A 1005 27.15 -10.35 -1.31
C THR A 1005 26.89 -11.76 -1.80
N ILE A 1006 27.02 -11.98 -3.10
CA ILE A 1006 26.88 -13.29 -3.75
C ILE A 1006 28.26 -13.78 -4.17
N THR A 1007 28.58 -15.03 -3.85
CA THR A 1007 29.79 -15.72 -4.30
C THR A 1007 29.36 -16.76 -5.32
N ILE A 1008 29.74 -16.58 -6.58
CA ILE A 1008 29.32 -17.43 -7.71
C ILE A 1008 30.36 -18.53 -7.90
N HIS A 1009 29.93 -19.79 -7.92
CA HIS A 1009 30.82 -20.96 -7.94
C HIS A 1009 30.83 -21.67 -9.30
N ALA A 1010 29.66 -22.10 -9.79
CA ALA A 1010 29.54 -22.83 -11.06
C ALA A 1010 28.14 -22.65 -11.69
N ALA A 1011 28.02 -22.77 -13.00
CA ALA A 1011 26.72 -22.90 -13.65
C ALA A 1011 26.10 -24.28 -13.40
N PHE A 1012 24.76 -24.39 -13.44
CA PHE A 1012 24.11 -25.70 -13.42
C PHE A 1012 24.29 -26.39 -14.79
N THR A 1013 24.90 -27.58 -14.79
CA THR A 1013 25.05 -28.46 -15.97
C THR A 1013 24.34 -29.79 -15.74
N ASN A 1014 24.48 -30.77 -16.65
CA ASN A 1014 24.01 -32.14 -16.43
C ASN A 1014 24.86 -32.87 -15.37
N ASP A 1015 26.16 -32.59 -15.37
CA ASP A 1015 27.20 -33.20 -14.53
C ASP A 1015 27.28 -32.54 -13.14
N ASN A 1016 26.76 -31.32 -13.03
CA ASN A 1016 26.65 -30.57 -11.78
C ASN A 1016 25.23 -29.98 -11.59
N PRO A 1017 24.22 -30.83 -11.37
CA PRO A 1017 22.83 -30.43 -11.16
C PRO A 1017 22.64 -29.73 -9.80
N PRO A 1018 21.57 -28.91 -9.63
CA PRO A 1018 21.17 -28.42 -8.32
C PRO A 1018 20.64 -29.58 -7.45
N PRO A 1019 20.80 -29.55 -6.10
CA PRO A 1019 20.51 -30.69 -5.22
C PRO A 1019 19.12 -31.31 -5.37
N LEU A 1020 18.08 -30.50 -5.61
CA LEU A 1020 16.71 -31.01 -5.80
C LEU A 1020 16.48 -31.66 -7.19
N ALA A 1021 17.29 -31.35 -8.21
CA ALA A 1021 17.27 -32.08 -9.48
C ALA A 1021 18.06 -33.39 -9.38
N ALA A 1022 19.18 -33.39 -8.64
CA ALA A 1022 19.97 -34.59 -8.37
C ALA A 1022 19.16 -35.69 -7.68
N ALA A 1023 18.20 -35.32 -6.82
CA ALA A 1023 17.32 -36.25 -6.11
C ALA A 1023 16.03 -36.63 -6.86
N ALA A 1024 15.82 -36.17 -8.10
CA ALA A 1024 14.54 -36.27 -8.83
C ALA A 1024 14.53 -37.39 -9.88
N ASN A 1025 14.70 -38.63 -9.42
CA ASN A 1025 14.93 -39.83 -10.23
C ASN A 1025 13.94 -40.03 -11.39
N ASN A 1026 12.65 -39.74 -11.19
CA ASN A 1026 11.60 -40.04 -12.17
C ASN A 1026 11.62 -39.18 -13.44
N LEU A 1027 12.28 -38.01 -13.42
CA LEU A 1027 12.24 -37.05 -14.54
C LEU A 1027 13.49 -37.04 -15.40
N LEU A 1028 14.60 -37.57 -14.91
CA LEU A 1028 15.80 -37.80 -15.71
C LEU A 1028 15.57 -38.88 -16.79
N ALA A 1029 14.60 -39.78 -16.58
CA ALA A 1029 14.25 -40.87 -17.50
C ALA A 1029 13.25 -40.46 -18.61
N ASP A 1030 12.46 -39.40 -18.42
CA ASP A 1030 11.54 -38.89 -19.45
C ASP A 1030 11.35 -37.37 -19.32
N PRO A 1031 12.13 -36.57 -20.08
CA PRO A 1031 11.99 -35.14 -20.09
C PRO A 1031 10.63 -34.62 -20.59
N ALA A 1032 9.86 -35.35 -21.40
CA ALA A 1032 8.57 -34.84 -21.89
C ALA A 1032 7.54 -34.67 -20.76
N LYS A 1033 7.62 -35.50 -19.71
CA LYS A 1033 6.79 -35.39 -18.50
C LYS A 1033 7.06 -34.13 -17.66
N ILE A 1034 8.16 -33.41 -17.91
CA ILE A 1034 8.57 -32.22 -17.18
C ILE A 1034 7.66 -31.01 -17.50
N LEU A 1035 7.30 -30.78 -18.76
CA LEU A 1035 6.59 -29.55 -19.18
C LEU A 1035 5.24 -29.31 -18.43
N PRO A 1036 4.39 -30.33 -18.21
CA PRO A 1036 3.24 -30.21 -17.32
C PRO A 1036 3.61 -29.76 -15.90
N LEU A 1037 4.63 -30.39 -15.29
CA LEU A 1037 5.05 -30.14 -13.91
C LEU A 1037 5.68 -28.75 -13.71
N LEU A 1038 6.37 -28.21 -14.73
CA LEU A 1038 6.94 -26.86 -14.68
C LEU A 1038 5.90 -25.74 -14.80
N ALA A 1039 4.66 -26.03 -15.20
CA ALA A 1039 3.57 -25.07 -15.22
C ALA A 1039 2.82 -24.93 -13.87
N ALA A 1040 3.08 -25.84 -12.92
CA ALA A 1040 2.34 -26.01 -11.66
C ALA A 1040 2.98 -25.30 -10.43
#